data_AF-A0A077R9F4-F1
#
_entry.id   AF-A0A077R9F4-F1
#
_cell.length_a   1.000
_cell.length_b   1.000
_cell.length_c   1.000
_cell.angle_alpha   90.00
_cell.angle_beta   90.00
_cell.angle_gamma   90.00
#
_symmetry.space_group_name_H-M   'P 1'
#
loop_
_entity.id
_entity.type
_entity.pdbx_description
1 polymer ?
#
loop_
_entity_poly.entity_id
_entity_poly.type
_entity_poly.pdbx_seq_one_letter_code
_entity_poly.pdbx_strand_id
1 'polypeptide(L)'
;MPLVKRKPVELVPPPTASGSDDPEVFYLEATGEVFADFESYSNRLTFYNQKVFQCELTGRINLTYFEALKSERKEAIALHKIFPEQLKAPVLKSVQFQITGRIDQLVDQVYDRFKDRFFPGETVYFDFEGEKYYARMTKVEPPVSVSPPAVADGGDIEMDVKQEPNGYAESSRSTPRTFSALTEIHTVGTNLALELEEAKQKDDPSKYVYIVDLIDDEDEPNGGSYTTSSEKLSRDRLAFSKTILRKYLRDCIIRAANIGAEWRVKEWLAVKYGIPLEPSDEITSRNEELKDAKLSKRKKYLLTDGEDPSASTTKKIKGEGKKLSAAAQRKADEAEKAAIEKAKEEERLRKKNLKYPIEDLELDPITKRELMFKIQGEYDRRKERPIPGRGEHALPVPGKLLPTFIATYHFLASTGKTLLLSPFTMDDYEQALHHKLSEPSCTLINEIHRTLINLIVRDGGSSLVATTSALAATLDATTSAPASVNGDADDDDGASQAASDVDELDPTPSQGNPTNGHSNAQVEALTSLLDAAHELSSGWEKLIIRPDNRRERWENSLMGLIAARGTPDLFPRMVGILSHLAAVEHADGYIEGKFEAELYDTPAQRYPLLSLGDKLQIIDFLCSQAVETKSIKAFYEDCEAQVTELRKEKIEVSREKKELAKQREEFEGSRKKDEDGEEGGGEGEVE
;
A
#
# COMPACT_ATOMS: atom_id res chain seq x y z
N MET A 1 3.19 -8.17 22.74
CA MET A 1 4.45 -8.95 22.84
C MET A 1 4.19 -10.30 22.21
N PRO A 2 5.13 -10.85 21.43
CA PRO A 2 4.97 -12.16 20.81
C PRO A 2 4.55 -13.23 21.82
N LEU A 3 3.57 -14.04 21.43
CA LEU A 3 3.01 -15.11 22.25
C LEU A 3 3.58 -16.48 21.83
N VAL A 4 3.87 -17.36 22.77
CA VAL A 4 4.11 -18.80 22.52
C VAL A 4 3.04 -19.60 23.26
N LYS A 5 2.35 -20.50 22.55
CA LYS A 5 1.23 -21.28 23.10
C LYS A 5 0.19 -20.40 23.84
N ARG A 6 -0.10 -19.21 23.27
CA ARG A 6 -1.00 -18.15 23.83
C ARG A 6 -0.54 -17.49 25.15
N LYS A 7 0.73 -17.64 25.54
CA LYS A 7 1.33 -16.90 26.66
C LYS A 7 2.34 -15.87 26.14
N PRO A 8 2.39 -14.64 26.68
CA PRO A 8 3.46 -13.69 26.36
C PRO A 8 4.84 -14.27 26.65
N VAL A 9 5.81 -13.96 25.81
CA VAL A 9 7.20 -14.35 26.00
C VAL A 9 7.87 -13.36 26.94
N GLU A 10 8.15 -13.82 28.16
CA GLU A 10 8.90 -13.06 29.16
C GLU A 10 10.38 -12.98 28.77
N LEU A 11 10.98 -11.80 28.90
CA LEU A 11 12.41 -11.57 28.68
C LEU A 11 13.24 -12.13 29.84
N VAL A 12 14.44 -12.62 29.56
CA VAL A 12 15.39 -13.07 30.59
C VAL A 12 15.86 -11.84 31.38
N PRO A 13 15.80 -11.85 32.72
CA PRO A 13 16.30 -10.74 33.53
C PRO A 13 17.83 -10.62 33.36
N PRO A 14 18.38 -9.41 33.47
CA PRO A 14 19.83 -9.21 33.37
C PRO A 14 20.57 -10.02 34.47
N PRO A 15 21.73 -10.60 34.16
CA PRO A 15 22.48 -11.41 35.12
C PRO A 15 23.02 -10.56 36.28
N THR A 16 23.04 -11.13 37.49
CA THR A 16 23.60 -10.46 38.67
C THR A 16 25.11 -10.29 38.51
N ALA A 17 25.58 -9.04 38.41
CA ALA A 17 27.00 -8.72 38.33
C ALA A 17 27.77 -9.35 39.49
N SER A 18 28.72 -10.22 39.16
CA SER A 18 29.49 -11.00 40.13
C SER A 18 30.98 -10.67 40.01
N GLY A 19 31.45 -9.74 40.85
CA GLY A 19 32.87 -9.51 41.13
C GLY A 19 33.54 -8.30 40.47
N SER A 20 33.12 -7.89 39.26
CA SER A 20 33.69 -6.70 38.58
C SER A 20 32.62 -5.65 38.31
N ASP A 21 33.01 -4.37 38.34
CA ASP A 21 32.09 -3.23 38.14
C ASP A 21 31.58 -3.14 36.69
N ASP A 22 32.26 -3.75 35.72
CA ASP A 22 31.86 -3.82 34.30
C ASP A 22 32.30 -5.16 33.67
N PRO A 23 31.48 -6.24 33.78
CA PRO A 23 31.80 -7.55 33.22
C PRO A 23 31.48 -7.64 31.72
N GLU A 24 32.31 -8.35 30.94
CA GLU A 24 31.99 -8.68 29.54
C GLU A 24 30.70 -9.52 29.44
N VAL A 25 29.79 -9.11 28.56
CA VAL A 25 28.46 -9.75 28.40
C VAL A 25 28.04 -9.87 26.93
N PHE A 26 27.19 -10.86 26.64
CA PHE A 26 26.56 -11.05 25.34
C PHE A 26 25.22 -10.30 25.29
N TYR A 27 25.09 -9.34 24.38
CA TYR A 27 23.90 -8.50 24.24
C TYR A 27 23.06 -8.90 23.01
N LEU A 28 21.75 -9.09 23.20
CA LEU A 28 20.80 -9.38 22.12
C LEU A 28 20.04 -8.09 21.75
N GLU A 29 20.62 -7.32 20.84
CA GLU A 29 20.15 -5.99 20.41
C GLU A 29 18.64 -5.89 20.12
N ALA A 30 18.04 -6.94 19.56
CA ALA A 30 16.64 -6.96 19.17
C ALA A 30 15.64 -7.11 20.34
N THR A 31 16.07 -7.57 21.52
CA THR A 31 15.23 -7.67 22.73
C THR A 31 15.75 -6.85 23.91
N GLY A 32 17.01 -6.42 23.87
CA GLY A 32 17.67 -5.77 25.00
C GLY A 32 18.15 -6.74 26.09
N GLU A 33 18.02 -8.05 25.87
CA GLU A 33 18.47 -9.06 26.84
C GLU A 33 20.00 -9.15 26.89
N VAL A 34 20.52 -9.40 28.09
CA VAL A 34 21.95 -9.51 28.41
C VAL A 34 22.22 -10.90 28.98
N PHE A 35 23.30 -11.55 28.57
CA PHE A 35 23.69 -12.89 29.00
C PHE A 35 25.16 -12.90 29.44
N ALA A 36 25.45 -13.60 30.55
CA ALA A 36 26.83 -13.75 31.03
C ALA A 36 27.64 -14.76 30.21
N ASP A 37 26.97 -15.71 29.55
CA ASP A 37 27.59 -16.80 28.80
C ASP A 37 27.04 -16.94 27.38
N PHE A 38 27.90 -17.39 26.47
CA PHE A 38 27.56 -17.56 25.06
C PHE A 38 26.52 -18.67 24.82
N GLU A 39 26.49 -19.71 25.66
CA GLU A 39 25.58 -20.83 25.50
C GLU A 39 24.13 -20.37 25.71
N SER A 40 23.83 -19.68 26.81
CA SER A 40 22.53 -19.05 27.11
C SER A 40 22.10 -18.07 26.02
N TYR A 41 23.00 -17.19 25.57
CA TYR A 41 22.75 -16.28 24.45
C TYR A 41 22.36 -17.04 23.16
N SER A 42 23.16 -18.05 22.78
CA SER A 42 22.95 -18.81 21.55
C SER A 42 21.68 -19.66 21.57
N ASN A 43 21.34 -20.24 22.73
CA ASN A 43 20.11 -20.97 22.97
C ASN A 43 18.89 -20.03 22.90
N ARG A 44 18.98 -18.83 23.49
CA ARG A 44 17.90 -17.83 23.43
C ARG A 44 17.67 -17.31 22.02
N LEU A 45 18.74 -16.99 21.30
CA LEU A 45 18.67 -16.57 19.89
C LEU A 45 18.10 -17.69 19.01
N THR A 46 18.46 -18.94 19.28
CA THR A 46 17.89 -20.11 18.58
C THR A 46 16.40 -20.25 18.86
N PHE A 47 15.97 -20.11 20.12
CA PHE A 47 14.55 -20.09 20.50
C PHE A 47 13.77 -19.00 19.75
N TYR A 48 14.29 -17.78 19.67
CA TYR A 48 13.63 -16.68 18.94
C TYR A 48 13.55 -16.87 17.42
N ASN A 49 14.46 -17.64 16.83
CA ASN A 49 14.42 -18.02 15.42
C ASN A 49 13.52 -19.23 15.13
N GLN A 50 12.91 -19.88 16.14
CA GLN A 50 11.91 -20.92 15.91
C GLN A 50 10.58 -20.31 15.43
N LYS A 51 9.94 -20.92 14.44
CA LYS A 51 8.61 -20.52 13.94
C LYS A 51 7.46 -20.98 14.86
N VAL A 52 7.53 -20.62 16.15
CA VAL A 52 6.58 -21.03 17.21
C VAL A 52 5.81 -19.86 17.83
N PHE A 53 6.08 -18.63 17.39
CA PHE A 53 5.49 -17.42 17.94
C PHE A 53 4.21 -17.02 17.20
N GLN A 54 3.35 -16.33 17.94
CA GLN A 54 2.09 -15.76 17.47
C GLN A 54 2.07 -14.26 17.76
N CYS A 55 1.71 -13.46 16.75
CA CYS A 55 1.50 -12.02 16.91
C CYS A 55 0.23 -11.77 17.75
N GLU A 56 0.35 -11.03 18.84
CA GLU A 56 -0.74 -10.75 19.79
C GLU A 56 -1.89 -9.93 19.16
N LEU A 57 -1.55 -8.97 18.28
CA LEU A 57 -2.52 -8.05 17.68
C LEU A 57 -3.26 -8.65 16.47
N THR A 58 -2.57 -9.41 15.62
CA THR A 58 -3.16 -10.02 14.41
C THR A 58 -3.64 -11.45 14.62
N GLY A 59 -3.13 -12.15 15.63
CA GLY A 59 -3.35 -13.58 15.83
C GLY A 59 -2.59 -14.49 14.86
N ARG A 60 -1.79 -13.97 13.92
CA ARG A 60 -0.96 -14.77 13.00
C ARG A 60 0.02 -15.65 13.77
N ILE A 61 0.04 -16.94 13.46
CA ILE A 61 0.87 -17.99 14.08
C ILE A 61 2.07 -18.35 13.18
N ASN A 62 2.95 -19.23 13.66
CA ASN A 62 4.11 -19.78 12.96
C ASN A 62 5.13 -18.71 12.51
N LEU A 63 5.25 -17.63 13.28
CA LEU A 63 6.25 -16.58 13.08
C LEU A 63 7.47 -16.86 13.95
N THR A 64 8.63 -16.33 13.57
CA THR A 64 9.73 -16.10 14.52
C THR A 64 9.38 -14.97 15.50
N TYR A 65 10.10 -14.85 16.62
CA TYR A 65 9.88 -13.78 17.58
C TYR A 65 10.02 -12.40 16.93
N PHE A 66 11.04 -12.23 16.07
CA PHE A 66 11.33 -10.96 15.41
C PHE A 66 10.29 -10.58 14.35
N GLU A 67 9.73 -11.55 13.63
CA GLU A 67 8.63 -11.32 12.68
C GLU A 67 7.33 -11.00 13.40
N ALA A 68 7.02 -11.71 14.50
CA ALA A 68 5.87 -11.40 15.35
C ALA A 68 5.98 -9.97 15.90
N LEU A 69 7.15 -9.57 16.42
CA LEU A 69 7.38 -8.23 16.95
C LEU A 69 7.29 -7.14 15.86
N LYS A 70 7.85 -7.37 14.67
CA LYS A 70 7.68 -6.47 13.51
C LYS A 70 6.23 -6.35 13.08
N SER A 71 5.48 -7.46 13.05
CA SER A 71 4.05 -7.47 12.74
C SER A 71 3.23 -6.72 13.79
N GLU A 72 3.53 -6.89 15.08
CA GLU A 72 2.89 -6.15 16.17
C GLU A 72 3.15 -4.65 16.02
N ARG A 73 4.41 -4.23 15.83
CA ARG A 73 4.76 -2.82 15.69
C ARG A 73 4.07 -2.15 14.49
N LYS A 74 4.02 -2.82 13.32
CA LYS A 74 3.34 -2.29 12.13
C LYS A 74 1.83 -2.12 12.35
N GLU A 75 1.19 -3.12 12.94
CA GLU A 75 -0.26 -3.11 13.18
C GLU A 75 -0.65 -2.16 14.30
N ALA A 76 0.16 -2.01 15.35
CA ALA A 76 -0.02 -1.00 16.38
C ALA A 76 0.04 0.41 15.78
N ILE A 77 1.05 0.73 14.95
CA ILE A 77 1.14 2.04 14.29
C ILE A 77 -0.08 2.32 13.41
N ALA A 78 -0.52 1.35 12.60
CA ALA A 78 -1.71 1.52 11.76
C ALA A 78 -2.99 1.73 12.61
N LEU A 79 -3.16 0.92 13.67
CA LEU A 79 -4.26 1.01 14.61
C LEU A 79 -4.33 2.36 15.34
N HIS A 80 -3.19 2.85 15.84
CA HIS A 80 -3.10 4.15 16.53
C HIS A 80 -3.26 5.34 15.58
N LYS A 81 -3.03 5.17 14.26
CA LYS A 81 -3.38 6.19 13.25
C LYS A 81 -4.90 6.25 12.98
N ILE A 82 -5.58 5.10 13.04
CA ILE A 82 -7.02 4.98 12.72
C ILE A 82 -7.92 5.30 13.93
N PHE A 83 -7.50 4.93 15.14
CA PHE A 83 -8.32 5.13 16.34
C PHE A 83 -8.28 6.61 16.80
N PRO A 84 -9.43 7.28 17.01
CA PRO A 84 -9.50 8.71 17.33
C PRO A 84 -8.64 9.11 18.54
N GLU A 85 -7.80 10.14 18.41
CA GLU A 85 -6.89 10.57 19.50
C GLU A 85 -7.67 11.04 20.74
N GLN A 86 -8.79 11.73 20.53
CA GLN A 86 -9.69 12.24 21.57
C GLN A 86 -10.21 11.13 22.49
N LEU A 87 -10.41 9.93 21.94
CA LEU A 87 -10.89 8.78 22.70
C LEU A 87 -9.79 8.04 23.46
N LYS A 88 -8.51 8.22 23.13
CA LYS A 88 -7.41 7.45 23.71
C LYS A 88 -7.31 7.62 25.23
N ALA A 89 -7.21 8.87 25.70
CA ALA A 89 -7.09 9.12 27.14
C ALA A 89 -8.37 8.74 27.93
N PRO A 90 -9.59 9.16 27.53
CA PRO A 90 -10.81 8.82 28.26
C PRO A 90 -11.10 7.31 28.33
N VAL A 91 -10.89 6.58 27.22
CA VAL A 91 -11.08 5.12 27.19
C VAL A 91 -10.12 4.44 28.16
N LEU A 92 -8.84 4.80 28.14
CA LEU A 92 -7.85 4.21 29.05
C LEU A 92 -8.12 4.57 30.52
N LYS A 93 -8.52 5.82 30.82
CA LYS A 93 -8.93 6.24 32.16
C LYS A 93 -10.14 5.45 32.68
N SER A 94 -11.11 5.13 31.81
CA SER A 94 -12.31 4.35 32.19
C SER A 94 -12.02 2.87 32.53
N VAL A 95 -10.99 2.28 31.89
CA VAL A 95 -10.62 0.86 32.01
C VAL A 95 -9.67 0.58 33.17
N GLN A 96 -8.88 1.58 33.59
CA GLN A 96 -7.90 1.46 34.67
C GLN A 96 -8.54 0.90 35.95
N PHE A 97 -7.90 -0.12 36.53
CA PHE A 97 -8.32 -0.86 37.73
C PHE A 97 -9.68 -1.58 37.66
N GLN A 98 -10.28 -1.78 36.49
CA GLN A 98 -11.55 -2.52 36.40
C GLN A 98 -11.38 -4.05 36.47
N ILE A 99 -12.31 -4.75 37.12
CA ILE A 99 -12.27 -6.21 37.34
C ILE A 99 -13.29 -6.94 36.44
N THR A 100 -13.08 -6.86 35.12
CA THR A 100 -13.94 -7.50 34.10
C THR A 100 -13.36 -8.84 33.60
N GLY A 101 -14.22 -9.84 33.38
CA GLY A 101 -13.82 -11.25 33.18
C GLY A 101 -13.06 -11.56 31.89
N ARG A 102 -13.69 -11.33 30.73
CA ARG A 102 -13.05 -11.42 29.40
C ARG A 102 -12.91 -10.03 28.80
N ILE A 103 -11.90 -9.83 27.94
CA ILE A 103 -11.70 -8.54 27.26
C ILE A 103 -12.89 -8.15 26.37
N ASP A 104 -13.63 -9.11 25.81
CA ASP A 104 -14.82 -8.83 25.02
C ASP A 104 -15.93 -8.14 25.84
N GLN A 105 -16.14 -8.57 27.09
CA GLN A 105 -17.10 -7.93 27.99
C GLN A 105 -16.70 -6.50 28.34
N LEU A 106 -15.39 -6.25 28.50
CA LEU A 106 -14.84 -4.92 28.74
C LEU A 106 -15.00 -4.02 27.50
N VAL A 107 -14.76 -4.56 26.30
CA VAL A 107 -14.99 -3.88 25.02
C VAL A 107 -16.45 -3.51 24.84
N ASP A 108 -17.38 -4.41 25.19
CA ASP A 108 -18.82 -4.12 25.16
C ASP A 108 -19.19 -2.98 26.12
N GLN A 109 -18.75 -3.07 27.39
CA GLN A 109 -18.97 -2.04 28.41
C GLN A 109 -18.44 -0.66 27.96
N VAL A 110 -17.19 -0.59 27.49
CA VAL A 110 -16.58 0.66 26.99
C VAL A 110 -17.35 1.16 25.75
N TYR A 111 -17.64 0.30 24.78
CA TYR A 111 -18.36 0.70 23.57
C TYR A 111 -19.70 1.34 23.89
N ASP A 112 -20.49 0.74 24.79
CA ASP A 112 -21.80 1.27 25.19
C ASP A 112 -21.74 2.52 26.08
N ARG A 113 -20.58 2.84 26.70
CA ARG A 113 -20.34 4.17 27.30
C ARG A 113 -20.04 5.23 26.26
N PHE A 114 -19.15 4.93 25.32
CA PHE A 114 -18.53 5.94 24.45
C PHE A 114 -19.30 6.22 23.16
N LYS A 115 -20.06 5.25 22.61
CA LYS A 115 -20.69 5.33 21.28
C LYS A 115 -21.49 6.64 21.01
N ASP A 116 -22.23 7.13 22.00
CA ASP A 116 -23.14 8.29 21.89
C ASP A 116 -22.58 9.56 22.58
N ARG A 117 -21.33 9.52 23.08
CA ARG A 117 -20.65 10.62 23.79
C ARG A 117 -19.46 11.11 23.00
N PHE A 118 -19.53 12.33 22.46
CA PHE A 118 -18.53 12.90 21.54
C PHE A 118 -17.61 13.92 22.24
N PHE A 119 -16.40 14.10 21.70
CA PHE A 119 -15.34 14.91 22.31
C PHE A 119 -14.82 16.02 21.37
N PRO A 120 -14.42 17.21 21.88
CA PRO A 120 -13.84 18.28 21.06
C PRO A 120 -12.62 17.83 20.24
N GLY A 121 -12.58 18.25 18.99
CA GLY A 121 -11.59 17.90 17.97
C GLY A 121 -11.84 16.59 17.23
N GLU A 122 -12.87 15.80 17.59
CA GLU A 122 -13.18 14.51 16.95
C GLU A 122 -13.94 14.71 15.62
N THR A 123 -13.59 13.93 14.60
CA THR A 123 -14.33 13.88 13.31
C THR A 123 -15.50 12.91 13.40
N VAL A 124 -16.68 13.36 12.96
CA VAL A 124 -17.96 12.67 13.08
C VAL A 124 -18.79 12.83 11.80
N TYR A 125 -19.74 11.93 11.59
CA TYR A 125 -20.84 12.15 10.65
C TYR A 125 -21.97 12.91 11.36
N PHE A 126 -22.40 14.01 10.76
CA PHE A 126 -23.54 14.81 11.18
C PHE A 126 -24.71 14.61 10.21
N ASP A 127 -25.87 14.22 10.75
CA ASP A 127 -27.13 14.08 10.03
C ASP A 127 -27.87 15.43 10.01
N PHE A 128 -27.86 16.08 8.84
CA PHE A 128 -28.55 17.34 8.60
C PHE A 128 -29.62 17.12 7.53
N GLU A 129 -30.88 17.37 7.90
CA GLU A 129 -32.07 17.22 7.05
C GLU A 129 -32.25 15.83 6.39
N GLY A 130 -31.62 14.78 6.93
CA GLY A 130 -31.66 13.40 6.42
C GLY A 130 -30.46 13.03 5.55
N GLU A 131 -29.54 13.95 5.32
CA GLU A 131 -28.26 13.74 4.62
C GLU A 131 -27.09 13.73 5.61
N LYS A 132 -26.05 12.95 5.30
CA LYS A 132 -24.89 12.78 6.18
C LYS A 132 -23.68 13.53 5.65
N TYR A 133 -23.22 14.48 6.45
CA TYR A 133 -22.05 15.30 6.18
C TYR A 133 -20.89 14.89 7.10
N TYR A 134 -19.65 15.08 6.66
CA TYR A 134 -18.51 15.06 7.56
C TYR A 134 -18.47 16.36 8.35
N ALA A 135 -18.17 16.26 9.64
CA ALA A 135 -18.06 17.41 10.51
C ALA A 135 -16.99 17.19 11.59
N ARG A 136 -16.37 18.27 12.03
CA ARG A 136 -15.43 18.29 13.16
C ARG A 136 -16.14 18.83 14.40
N MET A 137 -16.03 18.10 15.51
CA MET A 137 -16.56 18.52 16.80
C MET A 137 -15.76 19.71 17.33
N THR A 138 -16.36 20.88 17.45
CA THR A 138 -15.66 22.11 17.86
C THR A 138 -15.87 22.42 19.33
N LYS A 139 -17.09 22.24 19.86
CA LYS A 139 -17.40 22.43 21.28
C LYS A 139 -18.42 21.40 21.78
N VAL A 140 -18.27 21.01 23.04
CA VAL A 140 -19.22 20.14 23.75
C VAL A 140 -19.60 20.84 25.05
N GLU A 141 -20.88 21.14 25.24
CA GLU A 141 -21.39 21.82 26.42
C GLU A 141 -22.18 20.82 27.29
N PRO A 142 -21.78 20.62 28.56
CA PRO A 142 -22.50 19.73 29.47
C PRO A 142 -23.82 20.37 29.94
N PRO A 143 -24.83 19.56 30.31
CA PRO A 143 -26.06 20.08 30.89
C PRO A 143 -25.78 20.79 32.23
N VAL A 144 -26.52 21.88 32.47
CA VAL A 144 -26.36 22.83 33.60
C VAL A 144 -26.38 22.16 34.99
N SER A 145 -26.88 20.93 35.10
CA SER A 145 -26.89 20.14 36.34
C SER A 145 -25.56 19.47 36.72
N VAL A 146 -24.52 19.54 35.87
CA VAL A 146 -23.26 18.77 36.05
C VAL A 146 -22.02 19.68 36.22
N SER A 147 -22.15 21.00 36.06
CA SER A 147 -21.06 21.93 36.35
C SER A 147 -20.78 22.01 37.87
N PRO A 148 -19.52 21.86 38.33
CA PRO A 148 -19.18 22.23 39.71
C PRO A 148 -19.39 23.75 39.89
N PRO A 149 -19.81 24.21 41.09
CA PRO A 149 -19.97 25.64 41.34
C PRO A 149 -18.61 26.33 41.23
N ALA A 150 -18.56 27.43 40.47
CA ALA A 150 -17.35 28.24 40.34
C ALA A 150 -16.98 28.84 41.71
N VAL A 151 -15.94 28.30 42.34
CA VAL A 151 -15.39 28.87 43.57
C VAL A 151 -14.48 30.02 43.19
N ALA A 152 -14.98 31.24 43.38
CA ALA A 152 -14.14 32.42 43.43
C ALA A 152 -13.57 32.54 44.85
N ASP A 153 -12.27 32.34 45.01
CA ASP A 153 -11.50 33.15 45.97
C ASP A 153 -10.02 33.23 45.55
N GLY A 154 -9.35 34.31 45.93
CA GLY A 154 -7.92 34.52 45.69
C GLY A 154 -7.06 33.95 46.83
N GLY A 155 -5.82 33.58 46.54
CA GLY A 155 -4.89 33.11 47.55
C GLY A 155 -3.55 32.65 46.96
N ASP A 156 -2.58 33.56 46.94
CA ASP A 156 -1.21 33.26 46.50
C ASP A 156 -0.53 32.25 47.44
N ILE A 157 0.05 31.18 46.88
CA ILE A 157 1.13 30.43 47.51
C ILE A 157 2.19 30.14 46.45
N GLU A 158 3.27 30.93 46.47
CA GLU A 158 4.52 30.60 45.78
C GLU A 158 5.19 29.39 46.46
N MET A 159 5.73 28.46 45.67
CA MET A 159 6.89 27.67 46.10
C MET A 159 7.94 27.60 45.00
N ASP A 160 9.06 28.22 45.32
CA ASP A 160 10.29 28.42 44.55
C ASP A 160 10.89 27.12 43.97
N VAL A 161 11.16 27.11 42.67
CA VAL A 161 12.03 26.11 42.01
C VAL A 161 13.24 26.82 41.45
N LYS A 162 14.33 26.78 42.21
CA LYS A 162 15.66 27.26 41.81
C LYS A 162 16.10 26.68 40.46
N GLN A 163 16.20 27.56 39.46
CA GLN A 163 17.11 27.41 38.32
C GLN A 163 18.43 28.12 38.63
N GLU A 164 19.54 27.52 38.21
CA GLU A 164 20.89 28.12 38.04
C GLU A 164 21.60 27.28 36.92
N PRO A 165 22.53 27.85 36.13
CA PRO A 165 22.11 28.25 34.78
C PRO A 165 23.13 28.02 33.63
N ASN A 166 22.70 28.40 32.41
CA ASN A 166 23.48 28.65 31.17
C ASN A 166 24.21 27.44 30.54
N GLY A 167 24.29 27.28 29.22
CA GLY A 167 24.14 28.20 28.06
C GLY A 167 25.37 27.95 27.15
N TYR A 168 25.40 27.96 25.82
CA TYR A 168 24.58 28.45 24.68
C TYR A 168 24.95 27.56 23.45
N ALA A 169 24.33 27.51 22.27
CA ALA A 169 23.04 27.85 21.64
C ALA A 169 23.06 27.14 20.22
N GLU A 170 22.07 27.14 19.31
CA GLU A 170 20.76 27.80 19.15
C GLU A 170 19.85 26.96 18.20
N SER A 171 18.71 27.52 17.75
CA SER A 171 18.02 27.41 16.44
C SER A 171 18.08 26.11 15.59
N SER A 172 16.97 25.52 15.13
CA SER A 172 15.53 25.86 15.25
C SER A 172 14.66 24.60 15.16
N ARG A 173 13.67 24.43 16.05
CA ARG A 173 12.60 23.43 15.90
C ARG A 173 11.25 24.02 16.25
N SER A 174 10.23 23.58 15.51
CA SER A 174 8.87 24.09 15.51
C SER A 174 8.18 24.09 16.89
N THR A 175 7.31 25.08 17.07
CA THR A 175 6.50 25.33 18.26
C THR A 175 5.66 24.12 18.70
N PRO A 176 5.64 23.76 19.99
CA PRO A 176 4.63 22.88 20.54
C PRO A 176 3.29 23.61 20.55
N ARG A 177 2.25 23.03 19.92
CA ARG A 177 0.87 23.50 20.13
C ARG A 177 0.49 23.22 21.59
N THR A 178 0.08 24.27 22.29
CA THR A 178 -0.38 24.20 23.68
C THR A 178 -1.62 23.31 23.79
N PHE A 179 -1.58 22.33 24.69
CA PHE A 179 -2.77 21.59 25.08
C PHE A 179 -3.70 22.54 25.84
N SER A 180 -4.86 22.85 25.26
CA SER A 180 -5.91 23.59 25.96
C SER A 180 -6.44 22.74 27.12
N ALA A 181 -6.76 23.38 28.25
CA ALA A 181 -7.22 22.69 29.45
C ALA A 181 -8.49 21.87 29.17
N LEU A 182 -8.48 20.61 29.59
CA LEU A 182 -9.62 19.70 29.44
C LEU A 182 -10.75 20.12 30.40
N THR A 183 -11.82 20.71 29.86
CA THR A 183 -13.12 20.74 30.55
C THR A 183 -13.59 19.30 30.76
N GLU A 184 -13.88 18.92 32.00
CA GLU A 184 -14.26 17.55 32.39
C GLU A 184 -15.67 17.17 31.91
N ILE A 185 -15.82 16.89 30.61
CA ILE A 185 -17.04 16.35 29.99
C ILE A 185 -17.13 14.83 30.13
N HIS A 186 -18.36 14.28 30.16
CA HIS A 186 -18.66 12.84 30.13
C HIS A 186 -18.04 12.00 31.26
N THR A 187 -17.54 12.61 32.34
CA THR A 187 -16.76 11.93 33.39
C THR A 187 -17.55 10.87 34.15
N VAL A 188 -18.82 11.15 34.44
CA VAL A 188 -19.72 10.21 35.14
C VAL A 188 -20.22 9.13 34.19
N GLY A 189 -20.63 9.49 32.97
CA GLY A 189 -21.19 8.59 31.97
C GLY A 189 -20.17 7.61 31.36
N THR A 190 -18.88 7.96 31.41
CA THR A 190 -17.77 7.07 31.02
C THR A 190 -17.26 6.18 32.16
N ASN A 191 -17.70 6.39 33.40
CA ASN A 191 -17.26 5.60 34.55
C ASN A 191 -17.82 4.16 34.51
N LEU A 192 -16.92 3.17 34.38
CA LEU A 192 -17.27 1.74 34.35
C LEU A 192 -17.57 1.14 35.73
N ALA A 193 -17.38 1.88 36.82
CA ALA A 193 -17.76 1.44 38.16
C ALA A 193 -19.27 1.55 38.43
N LEU A 194 -19.97 2.44 37.73
CA LEU A 194 -21.42 2.62 37.80
C LEU A 194 -22.14 1.64 36.87
N GLU A 195 -23.41 1.34 37.16
CA GLU A 195 -24.25 0.56 36.23
C GLU A 195 -24.58 1.35 34.95
N LEU A 196 -24.92 0.66 33.85
CA LEU A 196 -25.15 1.29 32.56
C LEU A 196 -26.25 2.36 32.63
N GLU A 197 -27.41 1.97 33.17
CA GLU A 197 -28.59 2.84 33.27
C GLU A 197 -28.40 3.95 34.33
N GLU A 198 -27.73 3.66 35.45
CA GLU A 198 -27.44 4.68 36.47
C GLU A 198 -26.56 5.82 35.91
N ALA A 199 -25.48 5.49 35.19
CA ALA A 199 -24.62 6.51 34.61
C ALA A 199 -25.25 7.21 33.39
N LYS A 200 -26.20 6.60 32.67
CA LYS A 200 -27.06 7.33 31.71
C LYS A 200 -28.02 8.28 32.42
N GLN A 201 -28.60 7.88 33.56
CA GLN A 201 -29.53 8.71 34.31
C GLN A 201 -28.82 9.95 34.90
N LYS A 202 -27.61 9.77 35.42
CA LYS A 202 -26.77 10.84 35.97
C LYS A 202 -26.11 11.71 34.91
N ASP A 203 -25.71 11.13 33.77
CA ASP A 203 -24.92 11.79 32.72
C ASP A 203 -25.41 11.35 31.33
N ASP A 204 -26.55 11.93 30.93
CA ASP A 204 -27.33 11.56 29.76
C ASP A 204 -26.76 12.20 28.47
N PRO A 205 -26.30 11.42 27.48
CA PRO A 205 -25.66 11.95 26.28
C PRO A 205 -26.58 12.85 25.45
N SER A 206 -27.91 12.60 25.47
CA SER A 206 -28.88 13.41 24.71
C SER A 206 -29.13 14.79 25.33
N LYS A 207 -28.64 15.04 26.56
CA LYS A 207 -28.72 16.37 27.22
C LYS A 207 -27.50 17.26 26.97
N TYR A 208 -26.47 16.74 26.31
CA TYR A 208 -25.32 17.53 25.89
C TYR A 208 -25.64 18.31 24.62
N VAL A 209 -25.13 19.53 24.54
CA VAL A 209 -25.18 20.35 23.33
C VAL A 209 -23.84 20.23 22.62
N TYR A 210 -23.88 19.77 21.38
CA TYR A 210 -22.69 19.57 20.54
C TYR A 210 -22.67 20.65 19.46
N ILE A 211 -21.51 21.28 19.25
CA ILE A 211 -21.30 22.27 18.18
C ILE A 211 -20.28 21.69 17.22
N VAL A 212 -20.69 21.52 15.97
CA VAL A 212 -19.89 20.91 14.90
C VAL A 212 -19.72 21.88 13.74
N ASP A 213 -18.53 21.90 13.14
CA ASP A 213 -18.26 22.61 11.89
C ASP A 213 -18.20 21.59 10.75
N LEU A 214 -18.90 21.85 9.64
CA LEU A 214 -18.82 20.99 8.46
C LEU A 214 -17.41 21.01 7.86
N ILE A 215 -16.96 19.88 7.32
CA ILE A 215 -15.68 19.76 6.62
C ILE A 215 -15.86 19.12 5.25
N ASP A 216 -14.97 19.46 4.32
CA ASP A 216 -14.90 18.84 2.99
C ASP A 216 -13.92 17.65 2.93
N ASP A 217 -13.69 17.14 1.72
CA ASP A 217 -12.81 16.00 1.45
C ASP A 217 -11.31 16.30 1.71
N GLU A 218 -10.92 17.56 1.94
CA GLU A 218 -9.54 17.97 2.28
C GLU A 218 -9.37 18.30 3.78
N ASP A 219 -10.34 17.95 4.64
CA ASP A 219 -10.43 18.29 6.07
C ASP A 219 -10.54 19.83 6.34
N GLU A 220 -10.83 20.64 5.31
CA GLU A 220 -11.02 22.09 5.43
C GLU A 220 -12.44 22.45 5.90
N PRO A 221 -12.62 23.49 6.73
CA PRO A 221 -13.93 23.87 7.25
C PRO A 221 -14.82 24.49 6.17
N ASN A 222 -15.81 23.73 5.71
CA ASN A 222 -16.71 24.07 4.62
C ASN A 222 -18.08 24.53 5.16
N GLY A 223 -18.15 25.77 5.62
CA GLY A 223 -19.40 26.41 6.06
C GLY A 223 -19.49 26.69 7.56
N GLY A 224 -20.71 27.02 8.02
CA GLY A 224 -20.96 27.51 9.38
C GLY A 224 -21.01 26.42 10.46
N SER A 225 -20.97 26.85 11.72
CA SER A 225 -21.13 25.97 12.88
C SER A 225 -22.60 25.59 13.12
N TYR A 226 -22.85 24.31 13.36
CA TYR A 226 -24.18 23.76 13.64
C TYR A 226 -24.27 23.25 15.09
N THR A 227 -25.36 23.62 15.77
CA THR A 227 -25.69 23.12 17.10
C THR A 227 -26.60 21.90 16.99
N THR A 228 -26.23 20.80 17.65
CA THR A 228 -26.89 19.49 17.51
C THR A 228 -26.86 18.65 18.80
N SER A 229 -27.57 17.52 18.79
CA SER A 229 -27.60 16.51 19.86
C SER A 229 -26.87 15.23 19.43
N SER A 230 -26.63 14.30 20.37
CA SER A 230 -26.00 13.01 20.10
C SER A 230 -26.75 12.12 19.09
N GLU A 231 -28.06 12.31 18.92
CA GLU A 231 -28.91 11.48 18.05
C GLU A 231 -28.63 11.70 16.56
N LYS A 232 -28.19 12.90 16.19
CA LYS A 232 -27.81 13.26 14.81
C LYS A 232 -26.32 13.06 14.53
N LEU A 233 -25.58 12.46 15.47
CA LEU A 233 -24.14 12.28 15.37
C LEU A 233 -23.80 10.79 15.33
N SER A 234 -22.86 10.41 14.49
CA SER A 234 -22.33 9.04 14.47
C SER A 234 -20.84 9.02 14.11
N ARG A 235 -20.11 8.04 14.62
CA ARG A 235 -18.69 7.87 14.30
C ARG A 235 -18.51 7.04 13.05
N ASP A 236 -17.39 7.24 12.37
CA ASP A 236 -16.94 6.28 11.37
C ASP A 236 -16.68 4.91 12.01
N ARG A 237 -17.30 3.88 11.41
CA ARG A 237 -17.20 2.48 11.82
C ARG A 237 -15.82 1.89 11.50
N LEU A 238 -15.07 2.49 10.56
CA LEU A 238 -13.69 2.12 10.25
C LEU A 238 -12.66 2.77 11.20
N ALA A 239 -13.02 3.83 11.92
CA ALA A 239 -12.25 4.43 13.01
C ALA A 239 -12.64 3.90 14.41
N PHE A 240 -13.95 3.78 14.69
CA PHE A 240 -14.49 3.35 15.99
C PHE A 240 -15.53 2.23 15.85
N SER A 241 -15.12 1.01 16.19
CA SER A 241 -16.03 -0.15 16.31
C SER A 241 -15.52 -1.11 17.38
N LYS A 242 -16.39 -2.01 17.87
CA LYS A 242 -16.02 -3.05 18.86
C LYS A 242 -14.77 -3.85 18.46
N THR A 243 -14.55 -4.09 17.17
CA THR A 243 -13.35 -4.81 16.69
C THR A 243 -12.07 -3.97 16.79
N ILE A 244 -12.14 -2.67 16.45
CA ILE A 244 -11.00 -1.75 16.53
C ILE A 244 -10.70 -1.44 17.99
N LEU A 245 -11.73 -1.15 18.80
CA LEU A 245 -11.62 -0.93 20.23
C LEU A 245 -11.01 -2.15 20.96
N ARG A 246 -11.38 -3.38 20.58
CA ARG A 246 -10.73 -4.61 21.07
C ARG A 246 -9.24 -4.64 20.74
N LYS A 247 -8.84 -4.31 19.51
CA LYS A 247 -7.42 -4.24 19.13
C LYS A 247 -6.69 -3.16 19.94
N TYR A 248 -7.28 -1.97 20.06
CA TYR A 248 -6.72 -0.83 20.79
C TYR A 248 -6.50 -1.16 22.27
N LEU A 249 -7.51 -1.72 22.94
CA LEU A 249 -7.39 -2.15 24.32
C LEU A 249 -6.32 -3.24 24.48
N ARG A 250 -6.27 -4.26 23.61
CA ARG A 250 -5.19 -5.28 23.66
C ARG A 250 -3.79 -4.69 23.58
N ASP A 251 -3.58 -3.65 22.77
CA ASP A 251 -2.27 -2.99 22.70
C ASP A 251 -2.00 -2.09 23.92
N CYS A 252 -3.01 -1.52 24.55
CA CYS A 252 -2.81 -0.52 25.59
C CYS A 252 -2.88 -1.04 27.04
N ILE A 253 -3.52 -2.19 27.28
CA ILE A 253 -3.77 -2.71 28.65
C ILE A 253 -3.17 -4.10 28.86
N ILE A 254 -2.81 -4.38 30.11
CA ILE A 254 -2.29 -5.64 30.62
C ILE A 254 -3.16 -6.13 31.78
N ARG A 255 -3.10 -7.43 32.07
CA ARG A 255 -3.78 -8.03 33.23
C ARG A 255 -3.08 -9.33 33.63
N ALA A 256 -2.95 -9.55 34.94
CA ALA A 256 -2.37 -10.76 35.51
C ALA A 256 -3.29 -11.99 35.38
N ALA A 257 -2.70 -13.19 35.42
CA ALA A 257 -3.42 -14.45 35.16
C ALA A 257 -4.34 -14.91 36.30
N ASN A 258 -4.26 -14.29 37.48
CA ASN A 258 -5.07 -14.64 38.64
C ASN A 258 -6.55 -14.22 38.51
N ILE A 259 -7.40 -14.93 39.25
CA ILE A 259 -8.84 -14.66 39.30
C ILE A 259 -9.07 -13.34 40.02
N GLY A 260 -9.90 -12.47 39.44
CA GLY A 260 -10.13 -11.13 39.99
C GLY A 260 -8.98 -10.15 39.78
N ALA A 261 -7.97 -10.48 38.97
CA ALA A 261 -7.01 -9.50 38.50
C ALA A 261 -7.72 -8.35 37.76
N GLU A 262 -7.31 -7.13 38.07
CA GLU A 262 -7.76 -5.90 37.43
C GLU A 262 -7.03 -5.65 36.11
N TRP A 263 -7.66 -4.89 35.21
CA TRP A 263 -7.02 -4.38 34.01
C TRP A 263 -6.21 -3.14 34.36
N ARG A 264 -4.96 -3.08 33.89
CA ARG A 264 -4.07 -1.93 34.05
C ARG A 264 -3.57 -1.46 32.70
N VAL A 265 -3.57 -0.14 32.48
CA VAL A 265 -2.95 0.50 31.32
C VAL A 265 -1.43 0.31 31.41
N LYS A 266 -0.74 0.12 30.27
CA LYS A 266 0.74 0.06 30.25
C LYS A 266 1.32 1.35 30.85
N GLU A 267 2.34 1.21 31.69
CA GLU A 267 2.88 2.28 32.53
C GLU A 267 3.22 3.57 31.76
N TRP A 268 3.92 3.46 30.63
CA TRP A 268 4.26 4.61 29.78
C TRP A 268 3.03 5.31 29.16
N LEU A 269 1.93 4.59 28.91
CA LEU A 269 0.66 5.18 28.47
C LEU A 269 -0.07 5.86 29.64
N ALA A 270 0.02 5.29 30.84
CA ALA A 270 -0.55 5.90 32.04
C ALA A 270 0.14 7.23 32.33
N VAL A 271 1.48 7.28 32.29
CA VAL A 271 2.27 8.52 32.39
C VAL A 271 1.91 9.50 31.27
N LYS A 272 1.88 9.06 29.99
CA LYS A 272 1.56 9.92 28.84
C LYS A 272 0.19 10.62 28.98
N TYR A 273 -0.80 9.94 29.52
CA TYR A 273 -2.18 10.43 29.60
C TYR A 273 -2.61 10.85 31.03
N GLY A 274 -1.68 10.96 31.98
CA GLY A 274 -1.98 11.40 33.36
C GLY A 274 -2.92 10.47 34.13
N ILE A 275 -2.89 9.16 33.84
CA ILE A 275 -3.72 8.15 34.49
C ILE A 275 -2.98 7.64 35.74
N PRO A 276 -3.63 7.58 36.93
CA PRO A 276 -2.98 7.07 38.14
C PRO A 276 -2.43 5.64 37.97
N LEU A 277 -1.18 5.43 38.37
CA LEU A 277 -0.52 4.11 38.37
C LEU A 277 -0.98 3.22 39.53
N GLU A 278 -1.35 3.85 40.64
CA GLU A 278 -1.86 3.19 41.84
C GLU A 278 -3.38 3.47 42.02
N PRO A 279 -4.16 2.46 42.45
CA PRO A 279 -5.57 2.65 42.80
C PRO A 279 -5.72 3.41 44.12
N SER A 280 -6.80 4.19 44.26
CA SER A 280 -7.19 4.76 45.55
C SER A 280 -7.76 3.69 46.51
N ASP A 281 -7.79 4.01 47.81
CA ASP A 281 -8.32 3.12 48.86
C ASP A 281 -9.77 2.66 48.61
N GLU A 282 -10.58 3.50 47.98
CA GLU A 282 -11.95 3.15 47.57
C GLU A 282 -11.95 2.10 46.44
N ILE A 283 -11.04 2.25 45.47
CA ILE A 283 -10.90 1.33 44.35
C ILE A 283 -10.32 0.00 44.83
N THR A 284 -9.34 0.00 45.73
CA THR A 284 -8.77 -1.25 46.29
C THR A 284 -9.83 -2.03 47.07
N SER A 285 -10.56 -1.39 48.00
CA SER A 285 -11.62 -2.02 48.78
C SER A 285 -12.71 -2.64 47.89
N ARG A 286 -13.26 -1.86 46.94
CA ARG A 286 -14.23 -2.36 45.94
C ARG A 286 -13.66 -3.52 45.11
N ASN A 287 -12.39 -3.43 44.75
CA ASN A 287 -11.72 -4.46 43.95
C ASN A 287 -11.48 -5.75 44.76
N GLU A 288 -11.25 -5.66 46.07
CA GLU A 288 -11.14 -6.78 47.00
C GLU A 288 -12.48 -7.47 47.21
N GLU A 289 -13.56 -6.74 47.46
CA GLU A 289 -14.92 -7.30 47.50
C GLU A 289 -15.28 -8.06 46.21
N LEU A 290 -14.93 -7.50 45.05
CA LEU A 290 -15.14 -8.14 43.75
C LEU A 290 -14.25 -9.38 43.52
N LYS A 291 -13.04 -9.42 44.09
CA LYS A 291 -12.16 -10.60 44.09
C LYS A 291 -12.77 -11.69 44.98
N ASP A 292 -13.15 -11.35 46.21
CA ASP A 292 -13.70 -12.28 47.20
C ASP A 292 -15.07 -12.83 46.79
N ALA A 293 -15.93 -12.02 46.18
CA ALA A 293 -17.19 -12.49 45.61
C ALA A 293 -16.98 -13.51 44.47
N LYS A 294 -15.95 -13.33 43.64
CA LYS A 294 -15.61 -14.28 42.56
C LYS A 294 -14.96 -15.55 43.09
N LEU A 295 -14.06 -15.45 44.07
CA LEU A 295 -13.45 -16.58 44.75
C LEU A 295 -14.48 -17.40 45.53
N SER A 296 -15.39 -16.74 46.26
CA SER A 296 -16.47 -17.37 47.01
C SER A 296 -17.48 -18.10 46.10
N LYS A 297 -17.84 -17.51 44.95
CA LYS A 297 -18.64 -18.21 43.93
C LYS A 297 -17.93 -19.49 43.45
N ARG A 298 -16.64 -19.42 43.13
CA ARG A 298 -15.86 -20.61 42.73
C ARG A 298 -15.77 -21.67 43.84
N LYS A 299 -15.55 -21.25 45.09
CA LYS A 299 -15.54 -22.15 46.26
C LYS A 299 -16.88 -22.84 46.46
N LYS A 300 -18.00 -22.12 46.24
CA LYS A 300 -19.35 -22.69 46.29
C LYS A 300 -19.55 -23.77 45.22
N TYR A 301 -19.15 -23.51 43.97
CA TYR A 301 -19.22 -24.52 42.90
C TYR A 301 -18.36 -25.76 43.19
N LEU A 302 -17.12 -25.60 43.69
CA LEU A 302 -16.28 -26.75 44.04
C LEU A 302 -16.79 -27.58 45.22
N LEU A 303 -17.58 -27.02 46.14
CA LEU A 303 -18.18 -27.78 47.23
C LEU A 303 -19.45 -28.54 46.82
N THR A 304 -20.14 -28.13 45.73
CA THR A 304 -21.40 -28.77 45.32
C THR A 304 -21.24 -30.02 44.46
N ASP A 305 -20.07 -30.25 43.85
CA ASP A 305 -19.80 -31.40 42.98
C ASP A 305 -19.09 -32.57 43.73
N GLY A 306 -19.13 -32.59 45.07
CA GLY A 306 -18.18 -33.35 45.90
C GLY A 306 -18.69 -34.45 46.85
N GLU A 307 -20.01 -34.60 47.09
CA GLU A 307 -20.52 -35.59 48.07
C GLU A 307 -21.74 -36.39 47.57
N ASP A 308 -21.50 -37.68 47.30
CA ASP A 308 -22.49 -38.76 47.46
C ASP A 308 -22.45 -39.25 48.93
N PRO A 309 -23.53 -39.16 49.73
CA PRO A 309 -23.47 -39.44 51.16
C PRO A 309 -23.81 -40.90 51.52
N SER A 310 -22.85 -41.65 52.07
CA SER A 310 -23.05 -43.01 52.58
C SER A 310 -22.51 -43.20 54.01
N ALA A 311 -23.43 -43.31 54.99
CA ALA A 311 -23.27 -43.73 56.40
C ALA A 311 -22.21 -43.00 57.27
N SER A 312 -22.44 -42.60 58.54
CA SER A 312 -23.57 -42.68 59.49
C SER A 312 -23.32 -41.59 60.57
N THR A 313 -24.30 -40.93 61.22
CA THR A 313 -25.11 -41.46 62.33
C THR A 313 -26.11 -40.39 62.85
N THR A 314 -27.42 -40.71 62.89
CA THR A 314 -28.45 -40.21 63.84
C THR A 314 -28.78 -38.69 63.94
N LYS A 315 -29.81 -38.23 63.19
CA LYS A 315 -31.13 -37.85 63.79
C LYS A 315 -32.26 -37.60 62.75
N LYS A 316 -33.33 -38.38 62.91
CA LYS A 316 -34.65 -38.35 62.23
C LYS A 316 -35.37 -36.97 62.27
N ILE A 317 -35.98 -36.51 61.15
CA ILE A 317 -37.46 -36.39 60.92
C ILE A 317 -37.83 -35.69 59.57
N LYS A 318 -38.69 -36.37 58.78
CA LYS A 318 -39.64 -35.94 57.70
C LYS A 318 -39.24 -35.01 56.52
N GLY A 319 -39.63 -35.45 55.32
CA GLY A 319 -39.97 -34.60 54.16
C GLY A 319 -39.89 -35.34 52.82
N GLU A 320 -40.97 -35.37 52.02
CA GLU A 320 -41.03 -36.11 50.74
C GLU A 320 -40.36 -35.37 49.56
N GLY A 321 -39.91 -36.12 48.55
CA GLY A 321 -39.14 -35.59 47.42
C GLY A 321 -39.95 -35.25 46.15
N LYS A 322 -39.25 -34.75 45.13
CA LYS A 322 -39.77 -34.57 43.76
C LYS A 322 -38.67 -34.86 42.74
N LYS A 323 -38.94 -35.78 41.79
CA LYS A 323 -37.99 -36.19 40.74
C LYS A 323 -37.89 -35.11 39.65
N LEU A 324 -36.68 -34.90 39.11
CA LEU A 324 -36.49 -34.21 37.83
C LEU A 324 -36.95 -35.13 36.68
N SER A 325 -37.44 -34.55 35.58
CA SER A 325 -38.04 -35.31 34.48
C SER A 325 -37.02 -35.76 33.42
N ALA A 326 -37.25 -36.93 32.82
CA ALA A 326 -36.40 -37.51 31.79
C ALA A 326 -36.21 -36.62 30.53
N ALA A 327 -37.04 -35.60 30.35
CA ALA A 327 -36.91 -34.62 29.26
C ALA A 327 -35.75 -33.64 29.47
N ALA A 328 -35.31 -33.39 30.71
CA ALA A 328 -34.17 -32.52 30.99
C ALA A 328 -32.83 -33.23 30.69
N GLN A 329 -32.74 -34.52 31.01
CA GLN A 329 -31.52 -35.31 30.80
C GLN A 329 -31.20 -35.46 29.31
N ARG A 330 -32.16 -35.95 28.51
CA ARG A 330 -32.00 -36.14 27.06
C ARG A 330 -31.54 -34.88 26.32
N LYS A 331 -31.97 -33.71 26.80
CA LYS A 331 -31.63 -32.40 26.21
C LYS A 331 -30.23 -31.90 26.56
N ALA A 332 -29.63 -32.43 27.63
CA ALA A 332 -28.22 -32.22 27.94
C ALA A 332 -27.33 -33.15 27.09
N ASP A 333 -27.69 -34.43 27.02
CA ASP A 333 -26.95 -35.45 26.25
C ASP A 333 -26.91 -35.11 24.74
N GLU A 334 -28.03 -34.63 24.18
CA GLU A 334 -28.14 -34.15 22.78
C GLU A 334 -27.27 -32.91 22.51
N ALA A 335 -27.17 -31.98 23.48
CA ALA A 335 -26.32 -30.80 23.37
C ALA A 335 -24.82 -31.15 23.46
N GLU A 336 -24.46 -32.20 24.18
CA GLU A 336 -23.08 -32.70 24.28
C GLU A 336 -22.64 -33.42 23.00
N LYS A 337 -23.48 -34.33 22.43
CA LYS A 337 -23.20 -34.97 21.13
C LYS A 337 -22.97 -33.90 20.03
N ALA A 338 -23.82 -32.87 19.98
CA ALA A 338 -23.68 -31.76 19.01
C ALA A 338 -22.41 -30.91 19.20
N ALA A 339 -21.93 -30.73 20.44
CA ALA A 339 -20.69 -30.00 20.72
C ALA A 339 -19.44 -30.76 20.29
N ILE A 340 -19.39 -32.07 20.54
CA ILE A 340 -18.29 -32.97 20.15
C ILE A 340 -18.19 -33.05 18.61
N GLU A 341 -19.34 -33.13 17.95
CA GLU A 341 -19.43 -33.19 16.49
C GLU A 341 -18.91 -31.92 15.81
N LYS A 342 -19.32 -30.75 16.30
CA LYS A 342 -18.84 -29.46 15.81
C LYS A 342 -17.32 -29.30 15.96
N ALA A 343 -16.74 -29.84 17.03
CA ALA A 343 -15.29 -29.87 17.21
C ALA A 343 -14.57 -30.78 16.20
N LYS A 344 -15.14 -31.96 15.90
CA LYS A 344 -14.64 -32.85 14.83
C LYS A 344 -14.73 -32.19 13.45
N GLU A 345 -15.78 -31.42 13.19
CA GLU A 345 -15.95 -30.68 11.93
C GLU A 345 -14.89 -29.58 11.77
N GLU A 346 -14.64 -28.77 12.81
CA GLU A 346 -13.55 -27.77 12.83
C GLU A 346 -12.17 -28.41 12.58
N GLU A 347 -11.91 -29.60 13.13
CA GLU A 347 -10.66 -30.33 12.92
C GLU A 347 -10.53 -30.86 11.48
N ARG A 348 -11.63 -31.39 10.91
CA ARG A 348 -11.67 -31.81 9.49
C ARG A 348 -11.48 -30.61 8.56
N LEU A 349 -11.99 -29.42 8.91
CA LEU A 349 -11.78 -28.20 8.14
C LEU A 349 -10.30 -27.78 8.14
N ARG A 350 -9.61 -27.86 9.29
CA ARG A 350 -8.15 -27.60 9.38
C ARG A 350 -7.32 -28.55 8.52
N LYS A 351 -7.70 -29.83 8.43
CA LYS A 351 -7.01 -30.85 7.61
C LYS A 351 -7.28 -30.72 6.11
N LYS A 352 -8.24 -29.91 5.68
CA LYS A 352 -8.61 -29.71 4.26
C LYS A 352 -7.82 -28.59 3.54
N ASN A 353 -6.99 -27.81 4.26
CA ASN A 353 -6.10 -26.81 3.67
C ASN A 353 -4.78 -27.45 3.16
N LEU A 354 -4.83 -28.11 2.00
CA LEU A 354 -3.63 -28.50 1.25
C LEU A 354 -3.16 -27.31 0.41
N LYS A 355 -1.92 -26.86 0.62
CA LYS A 355 -1.32 -25.70 -0.04
C LYS A 355 -0.38 -26.17 -1.15
N TYR A 356 -0.50 -25.60 -2.35
CA TYR A 356 0.27 -26.06 -3.52
C TYR A 356 1.62 -25.32 -3.65
N PRO A 357 2.63 -25.87 -4.36
CA PRO A 357 3.97 -25.25 -4.46
C PRO A 357 3.99 -23.83 -5.04
N ILE A 358 2.99 -23.43 -5.83
CA ILE A 358 2.85 -22.05 -6.33
C ILE A 358 2.29 -21.06 -5.29
N GLU A 359 1.74 -21.56 -4.19
CA GLU A 359 1.30 -20.81 -3.01
C GLU A 359 2.35 -20.88 -1.88
N ASP A 360 3.46 -21.59 -2.12
CA ASP A 360 4.55 -21.78 -1.18
C ASP A 360 5.58 -20.65 -1.29
N LEU A 361 5.40 -19.62 -0.45
CA LEU A 361 6.35 -18.54 -0.23
C LEU A 361 7.33 -18.86 0.92
N GLU A 362 7.44 -20.13 1.35
CA GLU A 362 8.15 -20.54 2.57
C GLU A 362 9.63 -20.90 2.34
N LEU A 363 10.17 -20.58 1.15
CA LEU A 363 11.63 -20.49 0.95
C LEU A 363 12.21 -19.38 1.83
N ASP A 364 12.72 -19.78 3.00
CA ASP A 364 13.35 -18.86 3.95
C ASP A 364 14.52 -18.09 3.31
N PRO A 365 14.69 -16.79 3.63
CA PRO A 365 15.79 -15.99 3.11
C PRO A 365 17.13 -16.54 3.59
N ILE A 366 17.87 -17.15 2.66
CA ILE A 366 19.08 -17.97 2.87
C ILE A 366 20.00 -17.40 3.97
N THR A 367 20.30 -18.22 4.99
CA THR A 367 20.98 -17.73 6.20
C THR A 367 22.46 -17.45 5.96
N LYS A 368 23.06 -16.54 6.74
CA LYS A 368 24.46 -16.12 6.58
C LYS A 368 25.46 -17.27 6.84
N ARG A 369 25.07 -18.29 7.61
CA ARG A 369 25.87 -19.50 7.89
C ARG A 369 25.83 -20.47 6.71
N GLU A 370 24.65 -20.73 6.16
CA GLU A 370 24.51 -21.55 4.95
C GLU A 370 25.19 -20.89 3.74
N LEU A 371 25.06 -19.58 3.57
CA LEU A 371 25.71 -18.82 2.50
C LEU A 371 27.26 -18.96 2.52
N MET A 372 27.86 -19.17 3.70
CA MET A 372 29.31 -19.36 3.87
C MET A 372 29.77 -20.82 3.88
N PHE A 373 28.86 -21.79 3.90
CA PHE A 373 29.21 -23.21 3.80
C PHE A 373 29.57 -23.54 2.35
N LYS A 374 30.81 -23.99 2.12
CA LYS A 374 31.30 -24.45 0.81
C LYS A 374 31.35 -25.97 0.76
N ILE A 375 30.68 -26.58 -0.22
CA ILE A 375 30.81 -28.02 -0.50
C ILE A 375 32.05 -28.23 -1.40
N GLN A 376 32.79 -29.33 -1.19
CA GLN A 376 34.03 -29.57 -1.92
C GLN A 376 33.75 -29.87 -3.40
N GLY A 377 34.20 -28.98 -4.29
CA GLY A 377 33.89 -29.01 -5.73
C GLY A 377 32.75 -28.06 -6.16
N GLU A 378 32.10 -27.39 -5.21
CA GLU A 378 31.13 -26.33 -5.47
C GLU A 378 31.85 -25.04 -5.88
N TYR A 379 31.33 -24.31 -6.88
CA TYR A 379 31.86 -23.01 -7.26
C TYR A 379 31.66 -21.98 -6.14
N ASP A 380 32.62 -21.07 -5.98
CA ASP A 380 32.59 -20.04 -4.94
C ASP A 380 31.31 -19.19 -4.99
N ARG A 381 30.48 -19.32 -3.96
CA ARG A 381 29.25 -18.53 -3.79
C ARG A 381 29.58 -17.04 -3.80
N ARG A 382 28.88 -16.25 -4.64
CA ARG A 382 29.07 -14.79 -4.74
C ARG A 382 28.90 -14.15 -3.36
N LYS A 383 29.98 -13.56 -2.83
CA LYS A 383 30.04 -13.01 -1.46
C LYS A 383 29.19 -11.75 -1.28
N GLU A 384 28.94 -11.03 -2.37
CA GLU A 384 28.22 -9.76 -2.38
C GLU A 384 26.75 -10.02 -2.74
N ARG A 385 25.84 -9.66 -1.81
CA ARG A 385 24.41 -9.54 -2.15
C ARG A 385 24.24 -8.25 -2.96
N PRO A 386 23.45 -8.23 -4.05
CA PRO A 386 23.19 -7.00 -4.79
C PRO A 386 22.57 -5.98 -3.85
N ILE A 387 23.25 -4.84 -3.70
CA ILE A 387 22.76 -3.71 -2.91
C ILE A 387 21.73 -2.99 -3.78
N PRO A 388 20.51 -2.70 -3.27
CA PRO A 388 19.55 -1.88 -4.02
C PRO A 388 20.19 -0.55 -4.40
N GLY A 389 20.20 -0.23 -5.69
CA GLY A 389 20.82 0.98 -6.19
C GLY A 389 20.30 2.23 -5.48
N ARG A 390 21.18 3.20 -5.26
CA ARG A 390 20.85 4.51 -4.68
C ARG A 390 21.39 5.60 -5.60
N GLY A 391 20.70 6.75 -5.61
CA GLY A 391 21.03 7.84 -6.52
C GLY A 391 20.78 7.44 -7.98
N GLU A 392 21.72 7.74 -8.87
CA GLU A 392 21.60 7.55 -10.32
C GLU A 392 21.41 6.08 -10.73
N HIS A 393 21.87 5.12 -9.92
CA HIS A 393 21.71 3.69 -10.15
C HIS A 393 20.46 3.08 -9.49
N ALA A 394 19.58 3.88 -8.89
CA ALA A 394 18.35 3.38 -8.24
C ALA A 394 17.27 2.92 -9.24
N LEU A 395 17.41 3.30 -10.51
CA LEU A 395 16.50 3.00 -11.60
C LEU A 395 17.31 2.53 -12.82
N PRO A 396 16.78 1.65 -13.69
CA PRO A 396 17.45 1.22 -14.93
C PRO A 396 17.80 2.37 -15.88
N VAL A 397 17.00 3.45 -15.83
CA VAL A 397 17.18 4.66 -16.62
C VAL A 397 16.90 5.90 -15.76
N PRO A 398 17.42 7.09 -16.13
CA PRO A 398 17.10 8.33 -15.45
C PRO A 398 15.58 8.53 -15.31
N GLY A 399 15.11 9.00 -14.15
CA GLY A 399 13.68 9.00 -13.80
C GLY A 399 12.75 9.72 -14.79
N LYS A 400 13.27 10.66 -15.59
CA LYS A 400 12.54 11.34 -16.69
C LYS A 400 12.24 10.40 -17.88
N LEU A 401 13.10 9.43 -18.14
CA LEU A 401 12.99 8.45 -19.23
C LEU A 401 12.29 7.16 -18.79
N LEU A 402 12.12 6.94 -17.49
CA LEU A 402 11.51 5.74 -16.93
C LEU A 402 10.12 5.41 -17.49
N PRO A 403 9.19 6.37 -17.71
CA PRO A 403 7.89 6.07 -18.30
C PRO A 403 7.99 5.48 -19.70
N THR A 404 8.79 6.10 -20.58
CA THR A 404 9.03 5.64 -21.96
C THR A 404 9.77 4.30 -22.01
N PHE A 405 10.75 4.09 -21.11
CA PHE A 405 11.45 2.81 -20.98
C PHE A 405 10.49 1.67 -20.59
N ILE A 406 9.63 1.88 -19.59
CA ILE A 406 8.64 0.89 -19.16
C ILE A 406 7.59 0.65 -20.25
N ALA A 407 7.11 1.71 -20.92
CA ALA A 407 6.11 1.60 -21.99
C ALA A 407 6.64 0.79 -23.18
N THR A 408 7.84 1.13 -23.69
CA THR A 408 8.48 0.40 -24.80
C THR A 408 8.80 -1.05 -24.43
N TYR A 409 9.37 -1.29 -23.25
CA TYR A 409 9.63 -2.65 -22.76
C TYR A 409 8.33 -3.48 -22.68
N HIS A 410 7.28 -2.92 -22.07
CA HIS A 410 6.01 -3.62 -21.92
C HIS A 410 5.36 -3.91 -23.28
N PHE A 411 5.39 -2.97 -24.23
CA PHE A 411 4.90 -3.22 -25.59
C PHE A 411 5.66 -4.38 -26.26
N LEU A 412 6.99 -4.34 -26.27
CA LEU A 412 7.83 -5.38 -26.88
C LEU A 412 7.63 -6.75 -26.23
N ALA A 413 7.51 -6.80 -24.89
CA ALA A 413 7.30 -8.04 -24.16
C ALA A 413 5.89 -8.63 -24.38
N SER A 414 4.84 -7.79 -24.35
CA SER A 414 3.45 -8.23 -24.53
C SER A 414 3.10 -8.61 -25.97
N THR A 415 3.70 -7.93 -26.96
CA THR A 415 3.53 -8.24 -28.39
C THR A 415 4.62 -9.14 -28.96
N GLY A 416 5.55 -9.65 -28.12
CA GLY A 416 6.74 -10.37 -28.56
C GLY A 416 6.47 -11.57 -29.48
N LYS A 417 5.37 -12.30 -29.26
CA LYS A 417 4.93 -13.39 -30.14
C LYS A 417 4.60 -12.91 -31.56
N THR A 418 3.95 -11.76 -31.69
CA THR A 418 3.58 -11.15 -32.98
C THR A 418 4.77 -10.49 -33.66
N LEU A 419 5.69 -9.93 -32.88
CA LEU A 419 6.97 -9.38 -33.36
C LEU A 419 8.00 -10.48 -33.71
N LEU A 420 7.76 -11.73 -33.35
CA LEU A 420 8.73 -12.84 -33.42
C LEU A 420 10.00 -12.59 -32.59
N LEU A 421 9.90 -11.81 -31.52
CA LEU A 421 10.97 -11.59 -30.56
C LEU A 421 10.99 -12.72 -29.53
N SER A 422 12.17 -13.29 -29.29
CA SER A 422 12.41 -14.16 -28.15
C SER A 422 12.20 -13.39 -26.84
N PRO A 423 11.68 -14.01 -25.76
CA PRO A 423 11.59 -13.35 -24.46
C PRO A 423 12.97 -12.88 -23.97
N PHE A 424 13.04 -11.62 -23.55
CA PHE A 424 14.23 -10.99 -22.95
C PHE A 424 13.83 -10.27 -21.66
N THR A 425 14.79 -10.03 -20.76
CA THR A 425 14.53 -9.35 -19.49
C THR A 425 14.61 -7.82 -19.63
N MET A 426 14.06 -7.11 -18.65
CA MET A 426 14.17 -5.65 -18.61
C MET A 426 15.63 -5.19 -18.44
N ASP A 427 16.46 -5.99 -17.75
CA ASP A 427 17.90 -5.76 -17.57
C ASP A 427 18.66 -5.95 -18.90
N ASP A 428 18.27 -6.93 -19.73
CA ASP A 428 18.84 -7.11 -21.08
C ASP A 428 18.51 -5.91 -21.98
N TYR A 429 17.28 -5.40 -21.89
CA TYR A 429 16.83 -4.23 -22.65
C TYR A 429 17.57 -2.94 -22.22
N GLU A 430 17.75 -2.74 -20.92
CA GLU A 430 18.57 -1.64 -20.38
C GLU A 430 20.01 -1.68 -20.91
N GLN A 431 20.67 -2.84 -20.83
CA GLN A 431 22.04 -3.02 -21.31
C GLN A 431 22.15 -2.85 -22.83
N ALA A 432 21.13 -3.30 -23.58
CA ALA A 432 21.06 -3.14 -25.03
C ALA A 432 20.98 -1.65 -25.45
N LEU A 433 20.20 -0.83 -24.73
CA LEU A 433 20.13 0.62 -24.96
C LEU A 433 21.46 1.34 -24.64
N HIS A 434 22.13 0.92 -23.56
CA HIS A 434 23.44 1.44 -23.16
C HIS A 434 24.60 1.00 -24.07
N HIS A 435 24.37 0.13 -25.05
CA HIS A 435 25.40 -0.34 -25.97
C HIS A 435 25.93 0.79 -26.86
N LYS A 436 27.23 1.12 -26.73
CA LYS A 436 27.91 2.22 -27.45
C LYS A 436 28.85 1.77 -28.58
N LEU A 437 29.02 0.47 -28.81
CA LEU A 437 29.88 -0.05 -29.89
C LEU A 437 29.07 -0.35 -31.15
N SER A 438 29.73 -0.25 -32.31
CA SER A 438 29.22 -0.72 -33.61
C SER A 438 29.69 -2.14 -33.91
N GLU A 439 30.94 -2.46 -33.56
CA GLU A 439 31.51 -3.80 -33.59
C GLU A 439 32.03 -4.20 -32.19
N PRO A 440 31.55 -5.33 -31.60
CA PRO A 440 30.42 -6.15 -32.06
C PRO A 440 29.10 -5.37 -31.99
N SER A 441 28.12 -5.71 -32.83
CA SER A 441 26.80 -5.05 -32.80
C SER A 441 25.86 -5.69 -31.76
N CYS A 442 24.96 -4.89 -31.18
CA CYS A 442 24.01 -5.36 -30.18
C CYS A 442 22.88 -6.18 -30.82
N THR A 443 22.85 -7.48 -30.56
CA THR A 443 21.84 -8.39 -31.12
C THR A 443 20.41 -7.98 -30.77
N LEU A 444 20.12 -7.63 -29.51
CA LEU A 444 18.78 -7.28 -29.08
C LEU A 444 18.26 -5.99 -29.74
N ILE A 445 19.09 -4.94 -29.85
CA ILE A 445 18.74 -3.73 -30.60
C ILE A 445 18.45 -4.05 -32.07
N ASN A 446 19.32 -4.82 -32.72
CA ASN A 446 19.14 -5.21 -34.13
C ASN A 446 17.85 -6.00 -34.34
N GLU A 447 17.54 -6.97 -33.46
CA GLU A 447 16.29 -7.75 -33.49
C GLU A 447 15.06 -6.85 -33.33
N ILE A 448 15.02 -6.00 -32.30
CA ILE A 448 13.90 -5.08 -32.02
C ILE A 448 13.63 -4.17 -33.24
N HIS A 449 14.66 -3.48 -33.73
CA HIS A 449 14.51 -2.56 -34.87
C HIS A 449 14.13 -3.31 -36.14
N ARG A 450 14.78 -4.46 -36.42
CA ARG A 450 14.42 -5.31 -37.56
C ARG A 450 12.96 -5.73 -37.53
N THR A 451 12.47 -6.20 -36.38
CA THR A 451 11.09 -6.72 -36.26
C THR A 451 10.05 -5.62 -36.41
N LEU A 452 10.26 -4.47 -35.74
CA LEU A 452 9.35 -3.32 -35.83
C LEU A 452 9.34 -2.72 -37.25
N ILE A 453 10.52 -2.44 -37.81
CA ILE A 453 10.63 -1.85 -39.16
C ILE A 453 10.01 -2.79 -40.20
N ASN A 454 10.32 -4.09 -40.17
CA ASN A 454 9.71 -5.07 -41.09
C ASN A 454 8.17 -5.12 -40.95
N LEU A 455 7.64 -5.01 -39.74
CA LEU A 455 6.19 -5.03 -39.50
C LEU A 455 5.52 -3.79 -40.13
N ILE A 456 6.08 -2.61 -39.83
CA ILE A 456 5.61 -1.31 -40.32
C ILE A 456 5.69 -1.24 -41.86
N VAL A 457 6.79 -1.74 -42.45
CA VAL A 457 6.99 -1.81 -43.90
C VAL A 457 6.01 -2.78 -44.56
N ARG A 458 5.76 -3.95 -43.97
CA ARG A 458 4.83 -4.97 -44.52
C ARG A 458 3.37 -4.52 -44.51
N ASP A 459 2.94 -3.79 -43.48
CA ASP A 459 1.55 -3.31 -43.36
C ASP A 459 1.31 -1.97 -44.12
N GLY A 460 2.39 -1.22 -44.34
CA GLY A 460 2.36 0.22 -44.51
C GLY A 460 2.41 0.78 -45.93
N GLY A 461 2.48 -0.04 -46.98
CA GLY A 461 2.40 0.43 -48.38
C GLY A 461 0.99 0.84 -48.83
N SER A 462 -0.06 0.63 -48.01
CA SER A 462 -1.44 1.03 -48.36
C SER A 462 -2.33 1.44 -47.18
N SER A 463 -1.91 1.24 -45.92
CA SER A 463 -2.71 1.65 -44.74
C SER A 463 -2.20 2.89 -44.00
N LEU A 464 -0.97 3.34 -44.30
CA LEU A 464 -0.24 4.36 -43.54
C LEU A 464 0.35 5.47 -44.45
N VAL A 465 -0.25 5.67 -45.64
CA VAL A 465 0.19 6.66 -46.65
C VAL A 465 -0.29 8.09 -46.29
N ALA A 466 -1.12 8.24 -45.25
CA ALA A 466 -1.71 9.52 -44.84
C ALA A 466 -0.81 10.39 -43.94
N THR A 467 0.27 9.84 -43.39
CA THR A 467 1.19 10.53 -42.46
C THR A 467 2.56 10.72 -43.09
N THR A 468 2.71 11.82 -43.84
CA THR A 468 4.02 12.33 -44.24
C THR A 468 4.71 13.03 -43.07
N SER A 469 6.05 13.09 -43.08
CA SER A 469 6.78 13.86 -42.06
C SER A 469 6.40 15.33 -42.13
N ALA A 470 6.25 15.96 -40.96
CA ALA A 470 5.99 17.38 -40.87
C ALA A 470 7.13 18.20 -41.53
N LEU A 471 8.37 17.71 -41.51
CA LEU A 471 9.50 18.39 -42.14
C LEU A 471 9.36 18.37 -43.67
N ALA A 472 9.08 17.20 -44.26
CA ALA A 472 8.80 17.07 -45.69
C ALA A 472 7.60 17.94 -46.10
N ALA A 473 6.51 17.93 -45.31
CA ALA A 473 5.35 18.78 -45.55
C ALA A 473 5.66 20.29 -45.44
N THR A 474 6.53 20.72 -44.52
CA THR A 474 6.97 22.12 -44.46
C THR A 474 7.83 22.51 -45.67
N LEU A 475 8.68 21.61 -46.17
CA LEU A 475 9.46 21.86 -47.38
C LEU A 475 8.54 21.98 -48.60
N ASP A 476 7.64 21.01 -48.82
CA ASP A 476 6.65 21.04 -49.91
C ASP A 476 5.81 22.32 -49.89
N ALA A 477 5.40 22.80 -48.71
CA ALA A 477 4.69 24.07 -48.57
C ALA A 477 5.54 25.30 -48.95
N THR A 478 6.85 25.28 -48.68
CA THR A 478 7.76 26.37 -49.05
C THR A 478 8.19 26.35 -50.52
N THR A 479 8.38 25.17 -51.13
CA THR A 479 8.69 25.06 -52.58
C THR A 479 7.46 25.24 -53.46
N SER A 480 6.25 25.01 -52.94
CA SER A 480 4.99 25.33 -53.63
C SER A 480 4.57 26.80 -53.55
N ALA A 481 5.31 27.65 -52.81
CA ALA A 481 5.08 29.08 -52.80
C ALA A 481 5.52 29.68 -54.15
N PRO A 482 4.62 30.32 -54.94
CA PRO A 482 4.99 30.83 -56.25
C PRO A 482 6.02 31.96 -56.12
N ALA A 483 7.12 31.83 -56.84
CA ALA A 483 8.07 32.92 -57.02
C ALA A 483 7.34 34.11 -57.65
N SER A 484 7.27 35.24 -56.91
CA SER A 484 6.62 36.46 -57.38
C SER A 484 7.47 37.10 -58.49
N VAL A 485 7.24 36.66 -59.72
CA VAL A 485 7.73 37.30 -60.94
C VAL A 485 6.84 38.51 -61.21
N ASN A 486 7.42 39.71 -61.15
CA ASN A 486 6.77 40.90 -61.67
C ASN A 486 6.47 40.72 -63.16
N GLY A 487 5.22 40.91 -63.54
CA GLY A 487 4.72 40.76 -64.90
C GLY A 487 3.38 41.46 -65.03
N ASP A 488 3.40 42.79 -65.12
CA ASP A 488 2.23 43.59 -65.47
C ASP A 488 1.77 43.28 -66.90
N ALA A 489 0.45 43.13 -67.05
CA ALA A 489 -0.30 43.40 -68.28
C ALA A 489 -1.80 43.46 -67.93
N ASP A 490 -2.34 44.68 -67.84
CA ASP A 490 -3.57 45.21 -68.45
C ASP A 490 -4.78 44.23 -68.64
N ASP A 491 -6.05 44.64 -68.45
CA ASP A 491 -6.60 45.99 -68.64
C ASP A 491 -8.04 46.15 -68.05
N ASP A 492 -8.57 47.37 -68.18
CA ASP A 492 -9.97 47.82 -68.08
C ASP A 492 -10.60 48.00 -66.68
N ASP A 493 -10.42 49.22 -66.15
CA ASP A 493 -11.31 49.83 -65.14
C ASP A 493 -11.98 51.09 -65.74
N GLY A 494 -13.26 51.29 -65.42
CA GLY A 494 -14.13 52.17 -66.21
C GLY A 494 -14.09 53.66 -65.85
N ALA A 495 -13.91 54.50 -66.88
CA ALA A 495 -14.39 55.90 -66.97
C ALA A 495 -13.70 57.04 -66.15
N SER A 496 -12.56 57.48 -66.67
CA SER A 496 -12.33 58.86 -67.19
C SER A 496 -12.30 60.12 -66.28
N GLN A 497 -11.16 60.85 -66.39
CA GLN A 497 -10.96 62.32 -66.24
C GLN A 497 -11.00 62.90 -64.79
N ALA A 498 -10.11 63.82 -64.36
CA ALA A 498 -9.15 64.69 -65.08
C ALA A 498 -7.93 65.14 -64.22
N ALA A 499 -6.83 65.53 -64.91
CA ALA A 499 -5.79 66.54 -64.56
C ALA A 499 -5.50 66.85 -63.06
N SER A 500 -4.37 66.43 -62.45
CA SER A 500 -2.95 66.83 -62.63
C SER A 500 -2.49 68.09 -61.85
N ASP A 501 -1.56 67.94 -60.89
CA ASP A 501 -0.37 68.81 -60.77
C ASP A 501 0.72 68.23 -59.84
N VAL A 502 1.97 68.67 -60.09
CA VAL A 502 3.31 68.60 -59.42
C VAL A 502 3.46 68.17 -57.92
N ASP A 503 4.60 67.74 -57.35
CA ASP A 503 6.07 67.90 -57.58
C ASP A 503 6.85 66.65 -57.07
N GLU A 504 7.96 66.17 -57.68
CA GLU A 504 9.39 66.51 -57.53
C GLU A 504 10.18 65.80 -56.37
N LEU A 505 11.19 65.01 -56.80
CA LEU A 505 12.49 64.54 -56.23
C LEU A 505 12.87 64.89 -54.75
N ASP A 506 13.66 64.13 -53.97
CA ASP A 506 14.77 63.18 -54.26
C ASP A 506 15.05 62.24 -53.02
N PRO A 507 16.00 61.27 -53.04
CA PRO A 507 16.01 60.12 -52.10
C PRO A 507 16.94 60.23 -50.87
N THR A 508 16.73 59.33 -49.89
CA THR A 508 17.76 58.92 -48.91
C THR A 508 17.76 57.40 -48.71
N PRO A 509 18.93 56.76 -48.53
CA PRO A 509 19.03 55.30 -48.48
C PRO A 509 18.78 54.74 -47.07
N SER A 510 17.72 53.95 -46.90
CA SER A 510 17.55 53.12 -45.71
C SER A 510 17.92 51.66 -46.00
N GLN A 511 18.66 51.05 -45.09
CA GLN A 511 19.29 49.74 -45.26
C GLN A 511 18.26 48.60 -45.29
N GLY A 512 18.59 47.53 -46.02
CA GLY A 512 17.74 46.35 -46.14
C GLY A 512 17.50 45.65 -44.80
N ASN A 513 16.25 45.24 -44.57
CA ASN A 513 15.82 44.53 -43.38
C ASN A 513 16.36 43.07 -43.41
N PRO A 514 17.19 42.61 -42.44
CA PRO A 514 17.92 41.34 -42.55
C PRO A 514 17.12 40.09 -42.15
N THR A 515 15.83 40.22 -41.86
CA THR A 515 15.04 39.16 -41.21
C THR A 515 14.67 37.97 -42.11
N ASN A 516 14.76 38.11 -43.44
CA ASN A 516 14.32 37.07 -44.39
C ASN A 516 15.44 36.07 -44.78
N GLY A 517 16.68 36.28 -44.32
CA GLY A 517 17.79 35.36 -44.58
C GLY A 517 17.86 34.18 -43.60
N HIS A 518 17.44 34.38 -42.35
CA HIS A 518 17.53 33.37 -41.30
C HIS A 518 16.55 32.19 -41.50
N SER A 519 15.35 32.45 -42.01
CA SER A 519 14.36 31.43 -42.35
C SER A 519 14.85 30.56 -43.52
N ASN A 520 15.31 31.18 -44.61
CA ASN A 520 15.80 30.44 -45.78
C ASN A 520 17.00 29.55 -45.45
N ALA A 521 17.95 30.02 -44.65
CA ALA A 521 19.11 29.20 -44.24
C ALA A 521 18.71 27.99 -43.37
N GLN A 522 17.68 28.11 -42.53
CA GLN A 522 17.16 26.99 -41.75
C GLN A 522 16.40 25.98 -42.62
N VAL A 523 15.61 26.46 -43.58
CA VAL A 523 14.92 25.63 -44.57
C VAL A 523 15.93 24.88 -45.44
N GLU A 524 16.97 25.55 -45.95
CA GLU A 524 18.04 24.95 -46.76
C GLU A 524 18.81 23.87 -46.00
N ALA A 525 19.14 24.09 -44.72
CA ALA A 525 19.75 23.08 -43.86
C ALA A 525 18.83 21.87 -43.63
N LEU A 526 17.51 22.08 -43.48
CA LEU A 526 16.53 21.02 -43.34
C LEU A 526 16.34 20.21 -44.63
N THR A 527 16.33 20.87 -45.79
CA THR A 527 16.32 20.21 -47.11
C THR A 527 17.56 19.34 -47.29
N SER A 528 18.76 19.90 -47.06
CA SER A 528 20.01 19.15 -47.18
C SER A 528 20.07 17.94 -46.24
N LEU A 529 19.52 18.07 -45.03
CA LEU A 529 19.41 16.96 -44.08
C LEU A 529 18.45 15.86 -44.55
N LEU A 530 17.27 16.22 -45.06
CA LEU A 530 16.29 15.26 -45.58
C LEU A 530 16.78 14.57 -46.86
N ASP A 531 17.42 15.31 -47.77
CA ASP A 531 18.03 14.75 -48.98
C ASP A 531 19.10 13.70 -48.63
N ALA A 532 20.00 14.02 -47.69
CA ALA A 532 21.00 13.07 -47.20
C ALA A 532 20.36 11.83 -46.53
N ALA A 533 19.30 12.03 -45.74
CA ALA A 533 18.55 10.92 -45.14
C ALA A 533 17.86 10.05 -46.22
N HIS A 534 17.33 10.65 -47.29
CA HIS A 534 16.72 9.95 -48.42
C HIS A 534 17.74 9.19 -49.28
N GLU A 535 18.90 9.79 -49.57
CA GLU A 535 19.99 9.12 -50.29
C GLU A 535 20.46 7.88 -49.52
N LEU A 536 20.75 8.03 -48.23
CA LEU A 536 21.19 6.92 -47.38
C LEU A 536 20.10 5.85 -47.21
N SER A 537 18.82 6.22 -47.16
CA SER A 537 17.70 5.29 -46.96
C SER A 537 17.10 4.71 -48.24
N SER A 538 17.65 5.04 -49.43
CA SER A 538 17.07 4.68 -50.73
C SER A 538 16.63 3.20 -50.83
N GLY A 539 15.34 3.01 -51.13
CA GLY A 539 14.71 1.69 -51.28
C GLY A 539 14.17 1.05 -49.99
N TRP A 540 14.24 1.73 -48.83
CA TRP A 540 13.82 1.19 -47.53
C TRP A 540 12.38 0.63 -47.51
N GLU A 541 11.43 1.29 -48.19
CA GLU A 541 10.00 0.91 -48.24
C GLU A 541 9.73 -0.50 -48.79
N LYS A 542 10.69 -1.09 -49.50
CA LYS A 542 10.57 -2.41 -50.12
C LYS A 542 11.58 -3.41 -49.53
N LEU A 543 12.41 -2.96 -48.60
CA LEU A 543 13.50 -3.74 -48.03
C LEU A 543 13.00 -4.54 -46.81
N ILE A 544 12.80 -5.85 -47.00
CA ILE A 544 12.60 -6.76 -45.87
C ILE A 544 13.97 -7.17 -45.33
N ILE A 545 14.24 -6.75 -44.10
CA ILE A 545 15.49 -7.02 -43.38
C ILE A 545 15.43 -8.47 -42.84
N ARG A 546 16.40 -9.30 -43.20
CA ARG A 546 16.51 -10.74 -42.89
C ARG A 546 17.29 -11.00 -41.59
N PRO A 547 17.07 -12.14 -40.91
CA PRO A 547 17.79 -12.45 -39.66
C PRO A 547 19.28 -12.76 -39.83
N ASP A 548 19.63 -13.51 -40.88
CA ASP A 548 20.97 -14.13 -40.98
C ASP A 548 22.07 -13.18 -41.45
N ASN A 549 21.70 -11.99 -41.92
CA ASN A 549 22.58 -11.10 -42.67
C ASN A 549 23.05 -9.91 -41.81
N ARG A 550 24.15 -10.11 -41.07
CA ARG A 550 24.77 -9.10 -40.19
C ARG A 550 25.28 -7.83 -40.90
N ARG A 551 25.13 -7.72 -42.23
CA ARG A 551 25.44 -6.52 -43.03
C ARG A 551 24.20 -5.67 -43.36
N GLU A 552 23.02 -6.00 -42.82
CA GLU A 552 21.78 -5.34 -43.24
C GLU A 552 21.47 -4.05 -42.49
N ARG A 553 20.95 -3.12 -43.30
CA ARG A 553 20.93 -1.67 -43.10
C ARG A 553 19.66 -1.22 -42.39
N TRP A 554 19.34 -1.80 -41.24
CA TRP A 554 18.14 -1.41 -40.50
C TRP A 554 18.21 0.06 -40.06
N GLU A 555 19.41 0.61 -39.86
CA GLU A 555 19.67 2.02 -39.56
C GLU A 555 19.30 2.92 -40.75
N ASN A 556 19.59 2.48 -41.98
CA ASN A 556 19.19 3.20 -43.19
C ASN A 556 17.67 3.13 -43.38
N SER A 557 17.04 1.98 -43.16
CA SER A 557 15.58 1.87 -43.18
C SER A 557 14.90 2.68 -42.08
N LEU A 558 15.55 2.80 -40.92
CA LEU A 558 15.10 3.66 -39.82
C LEU A 558 15.14 5.13 -40.23
N MET A 559 16.23 5.62 -40.81
CA MET A 559 16.31 7.01 -41.29
C MET A 559 15.23 7.30 -42.32
N GLY A 560 14.97 6.38 -43.26
CA GLY A 560 13.90 6.53 -44.25
C GLY A 560 12.51 6.59 -43.62
N LEU A 561 12.23 5.72 -42.65
CA LEU A 561 10.96 5.72 -41.92
C LEU A 561 10.77 6.98 -41.05
N ILE A 562 11.82 7.47 -40.41
CA ILE A 562 11.80 8.74 -39.67
C ILE A 562 11.53 9.91 -40.64
N ALA A 563 12.31 10.02 -41.73
CA ALA A 563 12.15 11.08 -42.73
C ALA A 563 10.79 11.05 -43.42
N ALA A 564 10.18 9.87 -43.57
CA ALA A 564 8.86 9.71 -44.18
C ALA A 564 7.69 9.97 -43.22
N ARG A 565 7.80 9.70 -41.91
CA ARG A 565 6.64 9.69 -40.98
C ARG A 565 6.82 10.40 -39.64
N GLY A 566 8.03 10.83 -39.30
CA GLY A 566 8.26 11.53 -38.04
C GLY A 566 7.59 12.91 -38.04
N THR A 567 6.91 13.24 -36.94
CA THR A 567 6.36 14.58 -36.66
C THR A 567 6.89 15.08 -35.32
N PRO A 568 6.94 16.40 -35.06
CA PRO A 568 7.38 16.94 -33.78
C PRO A 568 6.61 16.38 -32.57
N ASP A 569 5.33 16.05 -32.73
CA ASP A 569 4.49 15.49 -31.66
C ASP A 569 4.81 14.01 -31.37
N LEU A 570 5.07 13.21 -32.41
CA LEU A 570 5.38 11.77 -32.29
C LEU A 570 6.86 11.50 -32.02
N PHE A 571 7.75 12.41 -32.44
CA PHE A 571 9.20 12.23 -32.39
C PHE A 571 9.93 13.58 -32.20
N PRO A 572 9.90 14.17 -30.99
CA PRO A 572 10.34 15.55 -30.75
C PRO A 572 11.81 15.84 -31.12
N ARG A 573 12.71 14.85 -30.97
CA ARG A 573 14.14 14.99 -31.33
C ARG A 573 14.47 14.60 -32.77
N MET A 574 13.48 14.43 -33.65
CA MET A 574 13.64 13.98 -35.04
C MET A 574 14.82 14.64 -35.79
N VAL A 575 14.89 15.98 -35.80
CA VAL A 575 15.90 16.72 -36.56
C VAL A 575 17.31 16.42 -36.05
N GLY A 576 17.51 16.45 -34.74
CA GLY A 576 18.81 16.14 -34.12
C GLY A 576 19.24 14.68 -34.33
N ILE A 577 18.28 13.75 -34.29
CA ILE A 577 18.55 12.32 -34.50
C ILE A 577 18.88 12.03 -35.98
N LEU A 578 18.14 12.61 -36.93
CA LEU A 578 18.48 12.52 -38.35
C LEU A 578 19.84 13.14 -38.63
N SER A 579 20.13 14.33 -38.08
CA SER A 579 21.42 15.03 -38.22
C SER A 579 22.59 14.14 -37.79
N HIS A 580 22.47 13.51 -36.61
CA HIS A 580 23.48 12.58 -36.10
C HIS A 580 23.60 11.29 -36.95
N LEU A 581 22.50 10.70 -37.41
CA LEU A 581 22.55 9.46 -38.21
C LEU A 581 23.05 9.70 -39.65
N ALA A 582 22.66 10.81 -40.27
CA ALA A 582 23.12 11.22 -41.59
C ALA A 582 24.54 11.82 -41.59
N ALA A 583 25.02 12.30 -40.42
CA ALA A 583 26.20 13.15 -40.26
C ALA A 583 26.14 14.44 -41.11
N VAL A 584 24.98 15.06 -41.13
CA VAL A 584 24.79 16.43 -41.64
C VAL A 584 24.64 17.33 -40.43
N GLU A 585 25.51 18.32 -40.28
CA GLU A 585 25.55 19.20 -39.12
C GLU A 585 24.24 20.01 -39.01
N HIS A 586 23.62 19.99 -37.83
CA HIS A 586 22.45 20.81 -37.51
C HIS A 586 22.52 21.23 -36.04
N ALA A 587 21.94 22.39 -35.69
CA ALA A 587 21.96 22.92 -34.33
C ALA A 587 21.44 21.92 -33.27
N ASP A 588 20.38 21.17 -33.61
CA ASP A 588 19.81 20.13 -32.73
C ASP A 588 20.61 18.82 -32.67
N GLY A 589 21.52 18.59 -33.63
CA GLY A 589 22.32 17.37 -33.78
C GLY A 589 23.50 17.26 -32.80
N TYR A 590 23.81 18.32 -32.07
CA TYR A 590 24.88 18.32 -31.08
C TYR A 590 24.52 17.45 -29.86
N ILE A 591 25.41 16.54 -29.49
CA ILE A 591 25.33 15.70 -28.30
C ILE A 591 26.42 16.16 -27.34
N GLU A 592 26.05 16.50 -26.09
CA GLU A 592 26.98 17.03 -25.06
C GLU A 592 27.82 18.24 -25.54
N GLY A 593 27.29 19.03 -26.47
CA GLY A 593 27.98 20.20 -27.04
C GLY A 593 29.00 19.88 -28.13
N LYS A 594 28.99 18.67 -28.69
CA LYS A 594 29.85 18.25 -29.81
C LYS A 594 29.06 17.59 -30.93
N PHE A 595 29.60 17.64 -32.14
CA PHE A 595 29.09 16.91 -33.30
C PHE A 595 30.08 15.80 -33.70
N GLU A 596 30.12 14.70 -32.93
CA GLU A 596 31.07 13.60 -33.18
C GLU A 596 30.65 12.69 -34.36
N ALA A 597 29.47 12.93 -34.96
CA ALA A 597 28.91 12.11 -36.05
C ALA A 597 29.73 12.13 -37.35
N GLU A 598 30.42 13.26 -37.65
CA GLU A 598 31.28 13.42 -38.82
C GLU A 598 32.49 12.46 -38.82
N LEU A 599 32.88 11.95 -37.65
CA LEU A 599 34.06 11.09 -37.48
C LEU A 599 33.82 9.63 -37.90
N TYR A 600 32.63 9.30 -38.39
CA TYR A 600 32.18 7.94 -38.69
C TYR A 600 31.52 7.86 -40.07
N ASP A 601 31.90 6.86 -40.86
CA ASP A 601 31.49 6.76 -42.27
C ASP A 601 30.04 6.27 -42.47
N THR A 602 29.47 5.55 -41.49
CA THR A 602 28.20 4.81 -41.68
C THR A 602 27.17 5.04 -40.58
N PRO A 603 25.85 4.99 -40.89
CA PRO A 603 24.78 5.06 -39.88
C PRO A 603 24.90 3.99 -38.78
N ALA A 604 25.36 2.78 -39.12
CA ALA A 604 25.62 1.68 -38.18
C ALA A 604 26.74 1.99 -37.17
N GLN A 605 27.70 2.84 -37.53
CA GLN A 605 28.72 3.37 -36.61
C GLN A 605 28.19 4.53 -35.76
N ARG A 606 27.25 5.31 -36.28
CA ARG A 606 26.69 6.51 -35.62
C ARG A 606 25.57 6.19 -34.62
N TYR A 607 24.68 5.24 -34.92
CA TYR A 607 23.56 4.87 -34.03
C TYR A 607 23.99 4.53 -32.59
N PRO A 608 25.05 3.74 -32.34
CA PRO A 608 25.48 3.43 -30.97
C PRO A 608 25.87 4.64 -30.13
N LEU A 609 26.27 5.75 -30.78
CA LEU A 609 26.69 7.01 -30.15
C LEU A 609 25.52 7.89 -29.72
N LEU A 610 24.30 7.62 -30.20
CA LEU A 610 23.09 8.33 -29.78
C LEU A 610 22.90 8.25 -28.26
N SER A 611 22.30 9.30 -27.68
CA SER A 611 21.98 9.30 -26.24
C SER A 611 20.95 8.22 -25.91
N LEU A 612 20.92 7.81 -24.63
CA LEU A 612 19.90 6.88 -24.12
C LEU A 612 18.46 7.39 -24.40
N GLY A 613 18.25 8.70 -24.28
CA GLY A 613 16.96 9.34 -24.53
C GLY A 613 16.58 9.30 -26.01
N ASP A 614 17.53 9.52 -26.92
CA ASP A 614 17.28 9.46 -28.37
C ASP A 614 16.99 8.02 -28.83
N LYS A 615 17.75 7.02 -28.34
CA LYS A 615 17.48 5.60 -28.61
C LYS A 615 16.11 5.16 -28.11
N LEU A 616 15.70 5.62 -26.93
CA LEU A 616 14.36 5.34 -26.39
C LEU A 616 13.25 6.02 -27.21
N GLN A 617 13.42 7.27 -27.63
CA GLN A 617 12.45 7.95 -28.50
C GLN A 617 12.32 7.24 -29.86
N ILE A 618 13.41 6.73 -30.43
CA ILE A 618 13.37 5.93 -31.66
C ILE A 618 12.48 4.70 -31.48
N ILE A 619 12.69 3.93 -30.40
CA ILE A 619 11.92 2.71 -30.16
C ILE A 619 10.47 3.05 -29.82
N ASP A 620 10.20 4.12 -29.07
CA ASP A 620 8.83 4.58 -28.74
C ASP A 620 8.04 5.01 -29.99
N PHE A 621 8.69 5.73 -30.90
CA PHE A 621 8.16 6.05 -32.23
C PHE A 621 7.86 4.78 -33.04
N LEU A 622 8.80 3.83 -33.10
CA LEU A 622 8.60 2.55 -33.80
C LEU A 622 7.48 1.71 -33.16
N CYS A 623 7.36 1.68 -31.83
CA CYS A 623 6.28 1.01 -31.12
C CYS A 623 4.93 1.65 -31.44
N SER A 624 4.84 2.99 -31.42
CA SER A 624 3.63 3.73 -31.78
C SER A 624 3.18 3.44 -33.22
N GLN A 625 4.12 3.43 -34.17
CA GLN A 625 3.86 3.04 -35.55
C GLN A 625 3.49 1.55 -35.69
N ALA A 626 4.04 0.67 -34.86
CA ALA A 626 3.72 -0.76 -34.87
C ALA A 626 2.32 -1.06 -34.31
N VAL A 627 1.86 -0.33 -33.27
CA VAL A 627 0.49 -0.43 -32.71
C VAL A 627 -0.58 -0.21 -33.78
N GLU A 628 -0.33 0.67 -34.74
CA GLU A 628 -1.28 0.96 -35.81
C GLU A 628 -1.40 -0.16 -36.85
N THR A 629 -0.49 -1.14 -36.87
CA THR A 629 -0.46 -2.19 -37.88
C THR A 629 -1.58 -3.23 -37.71
N LYS A 630 -2.07 -3.79 -38.81
CA LYS A 630 -3.13 -4.82 -38.79
C LYS A 630 -2.74 -6.05 -37.98
N SER A 631 -1.46 -6.44 -38.01
CA SER A 631 -0.96 -7.58 -37.24
C SER A 631 -1.05 -7.37 -35.72
N ILE A 632 -0.78 -6.17 -35.22
CA ILE A 632 -0.90 -5.86 -33.79
C ILE A 632 -2.37 -5.65 -33.39
N LYS A 633 -3.16 -4.99 -34.24
CA LYS A 633 -4.62 -4.83 -34.02
C LYS A 633 -5.34 -6.18 -33.92
N ALA A 634 -5.12 -7.09 -34.89
CA ALA A 634 -5.67 -8.44 -34.84
C ALA A 634 -5.21 -9.23 -33.61
N PHE A 635 -3.96 -9.06 -33.18
CA PHE A 635 -3.47 -9.67 -31.93
C PHE A 635 -4.21 -9.15 -30.69
N TYR A 636 -4.51 -7.85 -30.60
CA TYR A 636 -5.30 -7.31 -29.50
C TYR A 636 -6.76 -7.77 -29.53
N GLU A 637 -7.39 -7.87 -30.71
CA GLU A 637 -8.73 -8.46 -30.88
C GLU A 637 -8.75 -9.94 -30.43
N ASP A 638 -7.76 -10.74 -30.83
CA ASP A 638 -7.57 -12.13 -30.37
C ASP A 638 -7.39 -12.21 -28.84
N CYS A 639 -6.66 -11.27 -28.24
CA CYS A 639 -6.49 -11.20 -26.79
C CYS A 639 -7.79 -10.83 -26.07
N GLU A 640 -8.60 -9.91 -26.59
CA GLU A 640 -9.90 -9.55 -26.00
C GLU A 640 -10.89 -10.72 -26.08
N ALA A 641 -10.90 -11.44 -27.20
CA ALA A 641 -11.67 -12.68 -27.36
C ALA A 641 -11.23 -13.74 -26.33
N GLN A 642 -9.92 -13.98 -26.19
CA GLN A 642 -9.38 -14.92 -25.19
C GLN A 642 -9.72 -14.52 -23.75
N VAL A 643 -9.63 -13.23 -23.40
CA VAL A 643 -10.04 -12.72 -22.07
C VAL A 643 -11.53 -12.97 -21.82
N THR A 644 -12.36 -12.89 -22.85
CA THR A 644 -13.80 -13.17 -22.76
C THR A 644 -14.07 -14.66 -22.56
N GLU A 645 -13.40 -15.55 -23.29
CA GLU A 645 -13.51 -17.00 -23.08
C GLU A 645 -12.99 -17.43 -21.70
N LEU A 646 -11.83 -16.93 -21.25
CA LEU A 646 -11.29 -17.20 -19.91
C LEU A 646 -12.21 -16.70 -18.78
N ARG A 647 -13.00 -15.64 -19.02
CA ARG A 647 -14.04 -15.19 -18.07
C ARG A 647 -15.23 -16.16 -18.02
N LYS A 648 -15.64 -16.74 -19.16
CA LYS A 648 -16.68 -17.80 -19.20
C LYS A 648 -16.19 -19.06 -18.49
N GLU A 649 -14.99 -19.55 -18.84
CA GLU A 649 -14.37 -20.72 -18.21
C GLU A 649 -14.25 -20.53 -16.69
N LYS A 650 -13.83 -19.34 -16.23
CA LYS A 650 -13.79 -19.01 -14.79
C LYS A 650 -15.17 -19.09 -14.12
N ILE A 651 -16.25 -18.70 -14.80
CA ILE A 651 -17.62 -18.81 -14.29
C ILE A 651 -18.07 -20.27 -14.25
N GLU A 652 -17.75 -21.06 -15.28
CA GLU A 652 -18.04 -22.49 -15.35
C GLU A 652 -17.31 -23.27 -14.26
N VAL A 653 -15.99 -23.09 -14.14
CA VAL A 653 -15.17 -23.66 -13.04
C VAL A 653 -15.68 -23.23 -11.66
N SER A 654 -16.17 -21.99 -11.50
CA SER A 654 -16.78 -21.54 -10.25
C SER A 654 -18.13 -22.23 -9.97
N ARG A 655 -18.92 -22.51 -11.01
CA ARG A 655 -20.17 -23.26 -10.92
C ARG A 655 -19.92 -24.74 -10.60
N GLU A 656 -18.97 -25.38 -11.28
CA GLU A 656 -18.53 -26.75 -10.99
C GLU A 656 -17.98 -26.87 -9.58
N LYS A 657 -17.15 -25.91 -9.13
CA LYS A 657 -16.65 -25.86 -7.75
C LYS A 657 -17.78 -25.76 -6.73
N LYS A 658 -18.86 -25.03 -7.02
CA LYS A 658 -20.05 -24.96 -6.16
C LYS A 658 -20.86 -26.26 -6.16
N GLU A 659 -21.00 -26.89 -7.31
CA GLU A 659 -21.70 -28.18 -7.45
C GLU A 659 -20.93 -29.31 -6.74
N LEU A 660 -19.61 -29.40 -6.94
CA LEU A 660 -18.74 -30.32 -6.21
C LEU A 660 -18.74 -30.06 -4.70
N ALA A 661 -18.85 -28.81 -4.26
CA ALA A 661 -19.02 -28.49 -2.84
C ALA A 661 -20.36 -29.02 -2.29
N LYS A 662 -21.46 -28.89 -3.05
CA LYS A 662 -22.78 -29.41 -2.69
C LYS A 662 -22.81 -30.94 -2.66
N GLN A 663 -22.28 -31.61 -3.68
CA GLN A 663 -22.18 -33.07 -3.72
C GLN A 663 -21.33 -33.62 -2.57
N ARG A 664 -20.28 -32.90 -2.17
CA ARG A 664 -19.47 -33.23 -1.00
C ARG A 664 -20.22 -33.05 0.32
N GLU A 665 -21.04 -32.02 0.45
CA GLU A 665 -21.92 -31.81 1.62
C GLU A 665 -23.00 -32.92 1.69
N GLU A 666 -23.60 -33.28 0.56
CA GLU A 666 -24.53 -34.41 0.46
C GLU A 666 -23.87 -35.75 0.82
N PHE A 667 -22.64 -35.99 0.36
CA PHE A 667 -21.87 -37.19 0.70
C PHE A 667 -21.45 -37.23 2.19
N GLU A 668 -20.94 -36.12 2.73
CA GLU A 668 -20.60 -36.02 4.16
C GLU A 668 -21.84 -36.12 5.05
N GLY A 669 -23.00 -35.63 4.61
CA GLY A 669 -24.29 -35.77 5.30
C GLY A 669 -24.92 -37.17 5.19
N SER A 670 -24.70 -37.89 4.08
CA SER A 670 -25.18 -39.26 3.90
C SER A 670 -24.40 -40.23 4.78
N ARG A 671 -23.06 -40.14 4.76
CA ARG A 671 -22.18 -40.98 5.60
C ARG A 671 -22.47 -40.83 7.10
N LYS A 672 -22.93 -39.65 7.50
CA LYS A 672 -23.32 -39.33 8.88
C LYS A 672 -24.62 -40.02 9.30
N LYS A 673 -25.60 -40.13 8.38
CA LYS A 673 -26.83 -40.90 8.61
C LYS A 673 -26.57 -42.40 8.66
N ASP A 674 -25.61 -42.89 7.90
CA ASP A 674 -25.20 -44.29 7.96
C ASP A 674 -24.51 -44.60 9.31
N GLU A 675 -23.65 -43.70 9.80
CA GLU A 675 -23.03 -43.79 11.13
C GLU A 675 -24.04 -43.72 12.29
N ASP A 676 -25.07 -42.86 12.23
CA ASP A 676 -26.16 -42.80 13.22
C ASP A 676 -27.14 -44.01 13.12
N GLY A 677 -27.17 -44.71 11.98
CA GLY A 677 -28.05 -45.84 11.72
C GLY A 677 -27.60 -47.15 12.38
N GLU A 678 -26.29 -47.37 12.52
CA GLU A 678 -25.75 -48.58 13.16
C GLU A 678 -25.85 -48.56 14.70
N GLU A 679 -25.87 -47.40 15.36
CA GLU A 679 -26.02 -47.31 16.83
C GLU A 679 -27.44 -47.68 17.33
N GLY A 680 -28.45 -47.77 16.44
CA GLY A 680 -29.87 -47.91 16.80
C GLY A 680 -30.45 -49.33 16.79
N GLY A 681 -29.72 -50.35 16.31
CA GLY A 681 -30.27 -51.67 15.99
C GLY A 681 -30.06 -52.78 17.02
N GLY A 682 -29.56 -52.47 18.22
CA GLY A 682 -28.80 -53.41 19.05
C GLY A 682 -29.43 -54.00 20.33
N GLU A 683 -30.70 -53.76 20.66
CA GLU A 683 -31.34 -54.38 21.85
C GLU A 683 -32.75 -54.90 21.56
N GLY A 684 -32.87 -56.20 21.29
CA GLY A 684 -34.13 -56.91 21.16
C GLY A 684 -33.90 -58.41 20.91
N GLU A 685 -34.37 -59.25 21.84
CA GLU A 685 -34.24 -60.72 21.89
C GLU A 685 -32.81 -61.26 22.17
N VAL A 686 -32.67 -62.00 23.28
CA VAL A 686 -32.55 -63.47 23.34
C VAL A 686 -32.85 -63.92 24.79
N GLU A 687 -33.40 -65.13 24.95
CA GLU A 687 -33.77 -65.81 26.20
C GLU A 687 -32.58 -66.21 27.11
#